data_AF-A0AAV5RX91-F1
#
_entry.id   AF-A0AAV5RX91-F1
#
_cell.length_a   1.000
_cell.length_b   1.000
_cell.length_c   1.000
_cell.angle_alpha   90.00
_cell.angle_beta   90.00
_cell.angle_gamma   90.00
#
_symmetry.space_group_name_H-M   'P 1'
#
loop_
_entity.id
_entity.type
_entity.pdbx_description
1 polymer ?
#
loop_
_entity_poly.entity_id
_entity_poly.type
_entity_poly.pdbx_seq_one_letter_code
_entity_poly.pdbx_strand_id
1 'polypeptide(L)'
;MPEKPTSLMGLPPEIVEQIIAKLDAGSPNFLLDFLNVLLALDISSDYNKQCFRSIAEGSRSQIAVVDFTNPDDRFTTPVLSLLRNYFTIDLTERINQAILMHQPREEQEESQEPQESQESQEPVELTVYPRIVLVIDDSLTAEQLTFQQFRQLYSTLKNADTVIDIVYCPPVPVSTGPTRNFASVSVVNVLKHFDDLFFFFNSLIMEFSQSSIIVSRNFFEIMDARLLRGSWDGLMSHYTARCKQVSFPSLIELHMDYLTIDSCIYKTLEYAQKSNIGNQISRNLNRWCADNMMCGFMESCEFYYPNLKKLKFFNYNNEETCNFIDLSTPMIKKLDDNCCPLRTIFALHSFKNWNMPNLEYFTGHRFKYDESKMAGSTERLKRSLRKNILYLHDKAMRETSDATPYFRVSLIPKGVKFSKVLNWLPSHSPNSFRQTRLNMAQNNRYESSVADDDDDDYYDSSNHGAAPSDVSERKKNQSYFNKPILCFKNESLEKLELQLLTLDKNNKSIYIQGLFLPKLKELVIQNYTSVTKRARISDKQNTIVMLSPTSSNQNRLSPVSSTHTSDGLTNSADMDDIYPLGFSVWNNLTAVSLIRFTSHQNILSDKIQPLDMVDKKQINFLFKINNLKENLPRLNLADSFENFFDERQRYIIV
;
A
#
# COMPACT_ATOMS: atom_id res chain seq x y z
N MET A 1 -1.07 -19.70 29.52
CA MET A 1 -0.30 -20.01 28.30
C MET A 1 -1.31 -20.17 27.18
N PRO A 2 -1.16 -19.51 26.02
CA PRO A 2 -2.01 -19.85 24.88
C PRO A 2 -1.64 -21.26 24.44
N GLU A 3 -2.63 -22.15 24.42
CA GLU A 3 -2.48 -23.51 23.90
C GLU A 3 -1.88 -23.43 22.50
N LYS A 4 -0.78 -24.17 22.26
CA LYS A 4 -0.27 -24.35 20.91
C LYS A 4 -1.45 -24.84 20.07
N PRO A 5 -1.72 -24.26 18.89
CA PRO A 5 -2.75 -24.80 18.01
C PRO A 5 -2.46 -26.28 17.84
N THR A 6 -3.45 -27.11 18.18
CA THR A 6 -3.41 -28.55 17.98
C THR A 6 -3.03 -28.76 16.53
N SER A 7 -1.79 -29.20 16.31
CA SER A 7 -1.34 -29.56 14.98
C SER A 7 -2.31 -30.60 14.43
N LEU A 8 -2.75 -30.42 13.19
CA LEU A 8 -3.54 -31.42 12.44
C LEU A 8 -2.90 -32.82 12.51
N MET A 9 -1.59 -32.88 12.79
CA MET A 9 -0.80 -34.09 13.04
C MET A 9 -1.32 -35.01 14.16
N GLY A 10 -2.27 -34.56 14.99
CA GLY A 10 -2.89 -35.39 16.04
C GLY A 10 -4.32 -35.87 15.75
N LEU A 11 -4.92 -35.49 14.61
CA LEU A 11 -6.30 -35.88 14.29
C LEU A 11 -6.39 -37.28 13.68
N PRO A 12 -7.41 -38.08 14.03
CA PRO A 12 -7.72 -39.32 13.32
C PRO A 12 -8.02 -39.08 11.83
N PRO A 13 -7.62 -39.97 10.90
CA PRO A 13 -7.91 -39.88 9.47
C PRO A 13 -9.35 -39.64 9.11
N GLU A 14 -10.29 -40.22 9.85
CA GLU A 14 -11.72 -40.04 9.62
C GLU A 14 -12.13 -38.58 9.79
N ILE A 15 -11.44 -37.86 10.68
CA ILE A 15 -11.64 -36.42 10.86
C ILE A 15 -10.98 -35.64 9.72
N VAL A 16 -9.79 -36.06 9.27
CA VAL A 16 -9.12 -35.44 8.11
C VAL A 16 -9.95 -35.60 6.84
N GLU A 17 -10.48 -36.79 6.58
CA GLU A 17 -11.39 -37.07 5.47
C GLU A 17 -12.67 -36.24 5.57
N GLN A 18 -13.24 -36.08 6.78
CA GLN A 18 -14.38 -35.19 6.99
C GLN A 18 -14.03 -33.71 6.73
N ILE A 19 -12.83 -33.26 7.11
CA ILE A 19 -12.36 -31.90 6.78
C ILE A 19 -12.29 -31.73 5.27
N ILE A 20 -11.70 -32.69 4.55
CA ILE A 20 -11.56 -32.65 3.09
C ILE A 20 -12.93 -32.68 2.41
N ALA A 21 -13.85 -33.54 2.87
CA ALA A 21 -15.21 -33.61 2.36
C ALA A 21 -16.04 -32.33 2.62
N LYS A 22 -15.57 -31.47 3.53
CA LYS A 22 -16.16 -30.14 3.80
C LYS A 22 -15.48 -29.02 3.02
N LEU A 23 -14.37 -29.28 2.33
CA LEU A 23 -13.76 -28.28 1.45
C LEU A 23 -14.68 -28.06 0.25
N ASP A 24 -15.08 -26.81 0.07
CA ASP A 24 -15.88 -26.40 -1.08
C ASP A 24 -15.01 -26.38 -2.34
N ALA A 25 -15.24 -27.35 -3.24
CA ALA A 25 -14.53 -27.44 -4.52
C ALA A 25 -14.76 -26.24 -5.44
N GLY A 26 -15.78 -25.41 -5.21
CA GLY A 26 -16.00 -24.15 -5.90
C GLY A 26 -15.22 -22.97 -5.30
N SER A 27 -14.67 -23.12 -4.09
CA SER A 27 -13.94 -22.05 -3.39
C SER A 27 -12.63 -21.69 -4.12
N PRO A 28 -12.27 -20.40 -4.18
CA PRO A 28 -10.94 -19.97 -4.64
C PRO A 28 -9.82 -20.47 -3.73
N ASN A 29 -10.11 -20.73 -2.45
CA ASN A 29 -9.14 -21.27 -1.49
C ASN A 29 -8.96 -22.79 -1.58
N PHE A 30 -9.85 -23.51 -2.27
CA PHE A 30 -9.90 -24.98 -2.24
C PHE A 30 -8.53 -25.63 -2.45
N LEU A 31 -7.81 -25.24 -3.51
CA LEU A 31 -6.53 -25.85 -3.83
C LEU A 31 -5.52 -25.66 -2.68
N LEU A 32 -5.42 -24.46 -2.12
CA LEU A 32 -4.51 -24.20 -1.01
C LEU A 32 -4.95 -24.87 0.28
N ASP A 33 -6.24 -24.86 0.60
CA ASP A 33 -6.77 -25.51 1.80
C ASP A 33 -6.56 -27.02 1.73
N PHE A 34 -6.84 -27.63 0.58
CA PHE A 34 -6.59 -29.04 0.30
C PHE A 34 -5.11 -29.40 0.44
N LEU A 35 -4.23 -28.63 -0.19
CA LEU A 35 -2.78 -28.84 -0.08
C LEU A 35 -2.27 -28.65 1.35
N ASN A 36 -2.80 -27.67 2.08
CA ASN A 36 -2.44 -27.45 3.48
C ASN A 36 -2.87 -28.62 4.37
N VAL A 37 -4.06 -29.20 4.14
CA VAL A 37 -4.49 -30.41 4.84
C VAL A 37 -3.52 -31.56 4.57
N LEU A 38 -3.16 -31.78 3.30
CA LEU A 38 -2.22 -32.83 2.94
C LEU A 38 -0.81 -32.60 3.50
N LEU A 39 -0.31 -31.36 3.50
CA LEU A 39 0.99 -31.00 4.08
C LEU A 39 1.02 -31.12 5.59
N ALA A 40 -0.14 -31.00 6.24
CA ALA A 40 -0.26 -31.15 7.68
C ALA A 40 -0.36 -32.61 8.13
N LEU A 41 -0.58 -33.56 7.21
CA LEU A 41 -0.46 -34.99 7.48
C LEU A 41 1.02 -35.33 7.70
N ASP A 42 1.36 -35.73 8.93
CA ASP A 42 2.71 -36.20 9.23
C ASP A 42 2.94 -37.59 8.61
N ILE A 43 3.54 -37.63 7.42
CA ILE A 43 3.86 -38.87 6.71
C ILE A 43 4.98 -39.70 7.37
N SER A 44 5.51 -39.29 8.53
CA SER A 44 6.50 -40.06 9.28
C SER A 44 5.93 -41.37 9.85
N SER A 45 4.63 -41.44 10.09
CA SER A 45 3.96 -42.68 10.48
C SER A 45 3.45 -43.44 9.25
N ASP A 46 3.64 -44.76 9.23
CA ASP A 46 3.16 -45.62 8.14
C ASP A 46 1.64 -45.50 7.92
N TYR A 47 0.91 -45.27 9.02
CA TYR A 47 -0.53 -45.06 9.01
C TYR A 47 -0.93 -43.77 8.27
N ASN A 48 -0.35 -42.62 8.64
CA ASN A 48 -0.62 -41.35 7.96
C ASN A 48 -0.17 -41.38 6.50
N LYS A 49 0.89 -42.12 6.18
CA LYS A 49 1.34 -42.33 4.81
C LYS A 49 0.31 -43.09 3.97
N GLN A 50 -0.39 -44.08 4.54
CA GLN A 50 -1.50 -44.77 3.86
C GLN A 50 -2.70 -43.84 3.67
N CYS A 51 -3.09 -43.11 4.71
CA CYS A 51 -4.17 -42.12 4.64
C CYS A 51 -3.89 -41.04 3.57
N PHE A 52 -2.68 -40.47 3.59
CA PHE A 52 -2.22 -39.51 2.58
C PHE A 52 -2.39 -40.07 1.16
N ARG A 53 -1.95 -41.32 0.93
CA ARG A 53 -2.07 -41.97 -0.39
C ARG A 53 -3.52 -42.16 -0.80
N SER A 54 -4.35 -42.68 0.10
CA SER A 54 -5.79 -42.88 -0.14
C SER A 54 -6.48 -41.57 -0.54
N ILE A 55 -6.22 -40.50 0.21
CA ILE A 55 -6.77 -39.17 -0.08
C ILE A 55 -6.25 -38.65 -1.42
N ALA A 56 -4.94 -38.69 -1.64
CA ALA A 56 -4.33 -38.19 -2.86
C ALA A 56 -4.85 -38.95 -4.10
N GLU A 57 -4.96 -40.28 -4.01
CA GLU A 57 -5.51 -41.13 -5.07
C GLU A 57 -6.99 -40.86 -5.33
N GLY A 58 -7.81 -40.71 -4.27
CA GLY A 58 -9.22 -40.33 -4.40
C GLY A 58 -9.41 -38.98 -5.09
N SER A 59 -8.52 -38.03 -4.81
CA SER A 59 -8.53 -36.68 -5.39
C SER A 59 -7.91 -36.59 -6.79
N ARG A 60 -7.24 -37.64 -7.30
CA ARG A 60 -6.69 -37.62 -8.68
C ARG A 60 -7.76 -37.47 -9.74
N SER A 61 -8.98 -37.94 -9.49
CA SER A 61 -10.13 -37.73 -10.37
C SER A 61 -10.65 -36.28 -10.36
N GLN A 62 -10.31 -35.51 -9.33
CA GLN A 62 -10.82 -34.16 -9.11
C GLN A 62 -9.87 -33.07 -9.60
N ILE A 63 -8.56 -33.33 -9.54
CA ILE A 63 -7.50 -32.37 -9.79
C ILE A 63 -6.55 -32.94 -10.85
N ALA A 64 -6.40 -32.21 -11.97
CA ALA A 64 -5.36 -32.46 -12.95
C ALA A 64 -4.31 -31.34 -12.91
N VAL A 65 -3.04 -31.69 -12.76
CA VAL A 65 -1.92 -30.75 -12.86
C VAL A 65 -1.25 -30.89 -14.22
N VAL A 66 -1.11 -29.76 -14.93
CA VAL A 66 -0.31 -29.65 -16.14
C VAL A 66 0.87 -28.73 -15.86
N ASP A 67 2.08 -29.27 -15.94
CA ASP A 67 3.32 -28.55 -15.61
C ASP A 67 4.09 -28.16 -16.87
N PHE A 68 4.11 -26.87 -17.17
CA PHE A 68 4.83 -26.28 -18.30
C PHE A 68 6.22 -25.75 -17.94
N THR A 69 6.67 -25.90 -16.69
CA THR A 69 7.99 -25.44 -16.27
C THR A 69 9.09 -26.32 -16.84
N ASN A 70 10.21 -25.71 -17.25
CA ASN A 70 11.37 -26.43 -17.76
C ASN A 70 11.89 -27.41 -16.68
N PRO A 71 11.95 -28.74 -16.95
CA PRO A 71 12.42 -29.75 -15.99
C PRO A 71 13.77 -29.41 -15.33
N ASP A 72 14.68 -28.79 -16.07
CA ASP A 72 16.03 -28.47 -15.60
C ASP A 72 16.07 -27.28 -14.62
N ASP A 73 15.08 -26.38 -14.69
CA ASP A 73 15.02 -25.16 -13.88
C ASP A 73 13.97 -25.22 -12.74
N ARG A 74 13.40 -26.41 -12.50
CA ARG A 74 12.34 -26.60 -11.48
C ARG A 74 12.89 -26.40 -10.07
N PHE A 75 12.59 -25.25 -9.47
CA PHE A 75 12.62 -25.18 -8.01
C PHE A 75 11.39 -25.89 -7.44
N THR A 76 11.54 -26.36 -6.22
CA THR A 76 10.51 -27.15 -5.54
C THR A 76 10.22 -26.54 -4.18
N THR A 77 8.94 -26.26 -3.93
CA THR A 77 8.38 -25.95 -2.61
C THR A 77 7.50 -27.13 -2.16
N PRO A 78 7.11 -27.22 -0.88
CA PRO A 78 6.22 -28.30 -0.43
C PRO A 78 4.92 -28.40 -1.27
N VAL A 79 4.35 -27.26 -1.64
CA VAL A 79 3.19 -27.14 -2.54
C VAL A 79 3.50 -27.74 -3.92
N LEU A 80 4.60 -27.31 -4.55
CA LEU A 80 4.99 -27.79 -5.88
C LEU A 80 5.39 -29.27 -5.88
N SER A 81 6.08 -29.76 -4.85
CA SER A 81 6.40 -31.18 -4.69
C SER A 81 5.14 -32.03 -4.72
N LEU A 82 4.14 -31.59 -3.96
CA LEU A 82 2.92 -32.34 -3.79
C LEU A 82 2.11 -32.37 -5.08
N LEU A 83 1.95 -31.22 -5.75
CA LEU A 83 1.29 -31.14 -7.04
C LEU A 83 1.97 -32.02 -8.10
N ARG A 84 3.30 -31.90 -8.23
CA ARG A 84 4.07 -32.64 -9.24
C ARG A 84 4.08 -34.15 -9.02
N ASN A 85 4.19 -34.59 -7.77
CA ASN A 85 4.36 -36.01 -7.47
C ASN A 85 3.03 -36.79 -7.50
N TYR A 86 1.90 -36.12 -7.24
CA TYR A 86 0.63 -36.83 -7.03
C TYR A 86 -0.45 -36.50 -8.04
N PHE A 87 -0.42 -35.33 -8.68
CA PHE A 87 -1.52 -34.84 -9.51
C PHE A 87 -1.14 -34.52 -10.96
N THR A 88 0.14 -34.62 -11.33
CA THR A 88 0.57 -34.38 -12.71
C THR A 88 0.03 -35.45 -13.64
N ILE A 89 -0.57 -35.01 -14.75
CA ILE A 89 -1.04 -35.88 -15.83
C ILE A 89 -0.02 -35.93 -16.97
N ASP A 90 0.11 -37.09 -17.61
CA ASP A 90 0.83 -37.22 -18.88
C ASP A 90 -0.11 -36.82 -20.03
N LEU A 91 0.12 -35.64 -20.61
CA LEU A 91 -0.67 -35.15 -21.74
C LEU A 91 -0.56 -36.07 -22.96
N THR A 92 0.59 -36.71 -23.18
CA THR A 92 0.82 -37.58 -24.34
C THR A 92 -0.05 -38.82 -24.24
N GLU A 93 -0.09 -39.43 -23.05
CA GLU A 93 -0.96 -40.57 -22.76
C GLU A 93 -2.43 -40.21 -22.99
N ARG A 94 -2.86 -39.02 -22.50
CA ARG A 94 -4.24 -38.55 -22.65
C ARG A 94 -4.61 -38.21 -24.09
N ILE A 95 -3.70 -37.64 -24.88
CA ILE A 95 -3.91 -37.42 -26.32
C ILE A 95 -4.11 -38.75 -27.03
N ASN A 96 -3.27 -39.74 -26.77
CA ASN A 96 -3.38 -41.05 -27.40
C ASN A 96 -4.72 -41.72 -27.05
N GLN A 97 -5.18 -41.60 -25.81
CA GLN A 97 -6.51 -42.07 -25.39
C GLN A 97 -7.64 -41.34 -26.13
N ALA A 98 -7.55 -40.01 -26.27
CA ALA A 98 -8.57 -39.22 -26.97
C ALA A 98 -8.62 -39.53 -28.49
N ILE A 99 -7.46 -39.73 -29.13
CA ILE A 99 -7.38 -40.10 -30.55
C ILE A 99 -8.02 -41.46 -30.80
N LEU A 100 -7.73 -42.45 -29.94
CA LEU A 100 -8.29 -43.80 -30.06
C LEU A 100 -9.83 -43.80 -29.99
N MET A 101 -10.45 -42.86 -29.25
CA MET A 101 -11.91 -42.73 -29.20
C MET A 101 -12.53 -42.08 -30.43
N HIS A 102 -11.77 -41.24 -31.13
CA HIS A 102 -12.24 -40.52 -32.30
C HIS A 102 -11.89 -41.21 -33.63
N GLN A 103 -11.22 -42.36 -33.60
CA GLN A 103 -11.06 -43.18 -34.81
C GLN A 103 -12.45 -43.69 -35.26
N PRO A 104 -12.92 -43.34 -36.46
CA PRO A 104 -14.21 -43.77 -36.96
C PRO A 104 -14.23 -45.30 -37.04
N ARG A 105 -15.27 -45.92 -36.47
CA ARG A 105 -15.50 -47.38 -36.44
C ARG A 105 -15.65 -48.03 -37.83
N GLU A 106 -15.64 -47.23 -38.89
CA GLU A 106 -16.08 -47.62 -40.24
C GLU A 106 -15.10 -48.55 -40.98
N GLU A 107 -13.87 -48.76 -40.50
CA GLU A 107 -12.89 -49.65 -41.20
C GLU A 107 -12.74 -51.06 -40.58
N GLN A 108 -13.44 -51.38 -39.48
CA GLN A 108 -13.32 -52.71 -38.83
C GLN A 108 -14.44 -53.70 -39.16
N GLU A 109 -15.50 -53.29 -39.86
CA GLU A 109 -16.64 -54.18 -40.17
C GLU A 109 -16.48 -55.00 -41.48
N GLU A 110 -15.48 -54.74 -42.33
CA GLU A 110 -15.43 -55.38 -43.66
C GLU A 110 -14.53 -56.63 -43.80
N SER A 111 -13.87 -57.13 -42.74
CA SER A 111 -12.95 -58.28 -42.94
C SER A 111 -12.69 -59.25 -41.77
N GLN A 112 -13.60 -59.41 -40.80
CA GLN A 112 -13.43 -60.45 -39.77
C GLN A 112 -14.60 -61.44 -39.69
N GLU A 113 -14.27 -62.71 -39.94
CA GLU A 113 -15.08 -63.89 -39.65
C GLU A 113 -15.48 -63.95 -38.15
N PRO A 114 -16.64 -64.54 -37.81
CA PRO A 114 -17.17 -64.54 -36.45
C PRO A 114 -16.33 -65.44 -35.55
N GLN A 115 -15.39 -64.84 -34.78
CA GLN A 115 -14.80 -65.50 -33.63
C GLN A 115 -15.57 -65.14 -32.36
N GLU A 116 -16.18 -66.17 -31.77
CA GLU A 116 -16.82 -66.13 -30.46
C GLU A 116 -15.83 -65.71 -29.37
N SER A 117 -16.31 -64.92 -28.40
CA SER A 117 -15.61 -64.32 -27.25
C SER A 117 -14.83 -63.02 -27.47
N GLN A 118 -15.48 -62.00 -28.04
CA GLN A 118 -15.10 -60.61 -27.79
C GLN A 118 -15.54 -60.22 -26.37
N GLU A 119 -14.59 -60.14 -25.44
CA GLU A 119 -14.74 -59.36 -24.20
C GLU A 119 -15.16 -57.94 -24.62
N SER A 120 -16.36 -57.54 -24.19
CA SER A 120 -16.87 -56.20 -24.37
C SER A 120 -15.92 -55.22 -23.70
N GLN A 121 -15.01 -54.61 -24.46
CA GLN A 121 -14.19 -53.50 -23.99
C GLN A 121 -15.16 -52.38 -23.61
N GLU A 122 -15.27 -52.14 -22.29
CA GLU A 122 -16.05 -51.04 -21.77
C GLU A 122 -15.56 -49.74 -22.42
N PRO A 123 -16.49 -48.86 -22.83
CA PRO A 123 -16.11 -47.56 -23.37
C PRO A 123 -15.25 -46.86 -22.33
N VAL A 124 -13.98 -46.60 -22.67
CA VAL A 124 -13.10 -45.83 -21.82
C VAL A 124 -13.75 -44.45 -21.66
N GLU A 125 -14.26 -44.12 -20.48
CA GLU A 125 -14.84 -42.80 -20.23
C GLU A 125 -13.71 -41.79 -20.08
N LEU A 126 -13.76 -40.71 -20.87
CA LEU A 126 -12.81 -39.62 -20.74
C LEU A 126 -13.02 -38.95 -19.37
N THR A 127 -12.02 -39.03 -18.50
CA THR A 127 -12.09 -38.43 -17.16
C THR A 127 -12.13 -36.91 -17.29
N VAL A 128 -13.26 -36.30 -16.94
CA VAL A 128 -13.41 -34.85 -16.83
C VAL A 128 -12.93 -34.41 -15.45
N TYR A 129 -12.08 -33.37 -15.41
CA TYR A 129 -11.56 -32.86 -14.15
C TYR A 129 -12.32 -31.60 -13.73
N PRO A 130 -12.99 -31.62 -12.56
CA PRO A 130 -13.58 -30.42 -11.98
C PRO A 130 -12.57 -29.26 -11.81
N ARG A 131 -11.29 -29.57 -11.61
CA ARG A 131 -10.24 -28.58 -11.41
C ARG A 131 -8.98 -28.89 -12.20
N ILE A 132 -8.51 -27.92 -12.97
CA ILE A 132 -7.26 -27.98 -13.73
C ILE A 132 -6.28 -26.96 -13.12
N VAL A 133 -5.08 -27.42 -12.80
CA VAL A 133 -4.02 -26.60 -12.22
C VAL A 133 -2.88 -26.49 -13.22
N LEU A 134 -2.55 -25.27 -13.62
CA LEU A 134 -1.47 -24.99 -14.56
C LEU A 134 -0.25 -24.50 -13.81
N VAL A 135 0.87 -25.22 -13.88
CA VAL A 135 2.15 -24.77 -13.31
C VAL A 135 2.96 -24.14 -14.43
N ILE A 136 3.25 -22.84 -14.30
CA ILE A 136 3.88 -22.02 -15.35
C ILE A 136 5.03 -21.18 -14.79
N ASP A 137 5.95 -20.78 -15.66
CA ASP A 137 7.02 -19.82 -15.40
C ASP A 137 7.25 -18.92 -16.63
N ASP A 138 8.28 -18.08 -16.60
CA ASP A 138 8.64 -17.20 -17.73
C ASP A 138 9.29 -17.94 -18.92
N SER A 139 9.61 -19.24 -18.79
CA SER A 139 10.16 -20.04 -19.89
C SER A 139 9.08 -20.51 -20.87
N LEU A 140 7.80 -20.41 -20.50
CA LEU A 140 6.67 -20.77 -21.34
C LEU A 140 6.67 -19.95 -22.64
N THR A 141 6.70 -20.66 -23.78
CA THR A 141 6.50 -20.06 -25.10
C THR A 141 5.31 -20.72 -25.81
N ALA A 142 4.66 -19.97 -26.72
CA ALA A 142 3.53 -20.48 -27.49
C ALA A 142 3.88 -21.68 -28.40
N GLU A 143 5.18 -21.88 -28.67
CA GLU A 143 5.70 -22.95 -29.53
C GLU A 143 6.05 -24.23 -28.75
N GLN A 144 6.00 -24.21 -27.42
CA GLN A 144 6.25 -25.42 -26.63
C GLN A 144 5.25 -26.53 -27.01
N LEU A 145 5.79 -27.70 -27.36
CA LEU A 145 4.99 -28.86 -27.77
C LEU A 145 3.92 -29.22 -26.72
N THR A 146 4.31 -29.23 -25.43
CA THR A 146 3.41 -29.50 -24.30
C THR A 146 2.25 -28.50 -24.25
N PHE A 147 2.50 -27.23 -24.59
CA PHE A 147 1.46 -26.21 -24.63
C PHE A 147 0.50 -26.40 -25.81
N GLN A 148 1.01 -26.74 -27.00
CA GLN A 148 0.17 -27.08 -28.16
C GLN A 148 -0.68 -28.33 -27.92
N GLN A 149 -0.10 -29.35 -27.29
CA GLN A 149 -0.79 -30.56 -26.85
C GLN A 149 -1.91 -30.23 -25.86
N PHE A 150 -1.65 -29.37 -24.87
CA PHE A 150 -2.68 -28.89 -23.96
C PHE A 150 -3.80 -28.15 -24.67
N ARG A 151 -3.49 -27.27 -25.65
CA ARG A 151 -4.52 -26.56 -26.44
C ARG A 151 -5.48 -27.52 -27.14
N GLN A 152 -4.95 -28.61 -27.71
CA GLN A 152 -5.75 -29.63 -28.38
C GLN A 152 -6.64 -30.41 -27.41
N LEU A 153 -6.13 -30.71 -26.21
CA LEU A 153 -6.87 -31.44 -25.17
C LEU A 153 -7.81 -30.58 -24.34
N TYR A 154 -7.59 -29.27 -24.26
CA TYR A 154 -8.28 -28.45 -23.27
C TYR A 154 -9.81 -28.48 -23.43
N SER A 155 -10.32 -28.56 -24.67
CA SER A 155 -11.75 -28.70 -24.95
C SER A 155 -12.34 -30.04 -24.45
N THR A 156 -11.53 -31.10 -24.37
CA THR A 156 -11.96 -32.41 -23.87
C THR A 156 -11.79 -32.55 -22.35
N LEU A 157 -10.79 -31.86 -21.78
CA LEU A 157 -10.56 -31.81 -20.33
C LEU A 157 -11.58 -30.91 -19.62
N LYS A 158 -12.12 -29.91 -20.31
CA LYS A 158 -13.03 -28.91 -19.76
C LYS A 158 -14.50 -29.31 -19.90
N ASN A 159 -15.24 -29.12 -18.82
CA ASN A 159 -16.70 -28.96 -18.82
C ASN A 159 -17.11 -27.52 -18.44
N ALA A 160 -18.42 -27.25 -18.43
CA ALA A 160 -18.95 -25.93 -18.07
C ALA A 160 -18.54 -25.47 -16.65
N ASP A 161 -18.31 -26.43 -15.74
CA ASP A 161 -18.04 -26.19 -14.32
C ASP A 161 -16.54 -26.29 -13.97
N THR A 162 -15.65 -26.47 -14.96
CA THR A 162 -14.23 -26.67 -14.72
C THR A 162 -13.60 -25.39 -14.20
N VAL A 163 -12.96 -25.50 -13.04
CA VAL A 163 -12.22 -24.42 -12.40
C VAL A 163 -10.76 -24.48 -12.82
N ILE A 164 -10.19 -23.35 -13.20
CA ILE A 164 -8.77 -23.23 -13.55
C ILE A 164 -8.06 -22.49 -12.43
N ASP A 165 -7.00 -23.10 -11.92
CA ASP A 165 -6.03 -22.45 -11.04
C ASP A 165 -4.67 -22.40 -11.73
N ILE A 166 -3.90 -21.37 -11.40
CA ILE A 166 -2.57 -21.14 -11.99
C ILE A 166 -1.56 -21.03 -10.86
N VAL A 167 -0.51 -21.84 -10.91
CA VAL A 167 0.66 -21.73 -10.06
C VAL A 167 1.79 -21.12 -10.87
N TYR A 168 2.10 -19.86 -10.62
CA TYR A 168 3.17 -19.15 -11.29
C TYR A 168 4.45 -19.19 -10.46
N CYS A 169 5.53 -19.67 -11.11
CA CYS A 169 6.84 -19.90 -10.55
C CYS A 169 7.85 -18.90 -11.16
N PRO A 170 7.85 -17.63 -10.74
CA PRO A 170 8.77 -16.64 -11.27
C PRO A 170 10.22 -17.09 -11.07
N PRO A 171 11.11 -16.84 -12.05
CA PRO A 171 12.51 -17.17 -11.93
C PRO A 171 13.10 -16.39 -10.75
N VAL A 172 13.92 -17.08 -9.97
CA VAL A 172 14.59 -16.46 -8.83
C VAL A 172 15.54 -15.40 -9.38
N PRO A 173 15.40 -14.11 -9.02
CA PRO A 173 16.42 -13.14 -9.39
C PRO A 173 17.72 -13.56 -8.70
N VAL A 174 18.73 -13.94 -9.50
CA VAL A 174 20.09 -14.23 -9.03
C VAL A 174 20.70 -12.92 -8.55
N SER A 175 20.31 -12.49 -7.35
CA SER A 175 20.74 -11.24 -6.72
C SER A 175 22.06 -11.48 -5.99
N THR A 176 23.17 -11.52 -6.72
CA THR A 176 24.53 -11.46 -6.11
C THR A 176 25.07 -10.02 -6.01
N GLY A 177 24.30 -8.99 -6.38
CA GLY A 177 24.74 -7.59 -6.36
C GLY A 177 23.80 -6.61 -5.64
N PRO A 178 24.32 -5.47 -5.13
CA PRO A 178 23.54 -4.41 -4.48
C PRO A 178 22.62 -3.65 -5.45
N THR A 179 22.88 -3.71 -6.76
CA THR A 179 21.94 -3.31 -7.80
C THR A 179 21.01 -4.47 -8.09
N ARG A 180 19.96 -4.59 -7.29
CA ARG A 180 18.88 -5.54 -7.53
C ARG A 180 18.21 -5.15 -8.85
N ASN A 181 18.57 -5.84 -9.93
CA ASN A 181 17.76 -5.85 -11.13
C ASN A 181 16.39 -6.38 -10.71
N PHE A 182 15.43 -5.47 -10.56
CA PHE A 182 14.03 -5.79 -10.48
C PHE A 182 13.70 -6.57 -11.76
N ALA A 183 13.79 -7.90 -11.69
CA ALA A 183 13.62 -8.73 -12.85
C ALA A 183 12.33 -8.33 -13.57
N SER A 184 12.38 -8.20 -14.90
CA SER A 184 11.27 -7.80 -15.78
C SER A 184 10.22 -8.91 -15.91
N VAL A 185 9.95 -9.58 -14.80
CA VAL A 185 9.04 -10.71 -14.65
C VAL A 185 7.61 -10.14 -14.70
N SER A 186 6.81 -10.67 -15.62
CA SER A 186 5.43 -10.25 -15.84
C SER A 186 4.56 -11.49 -16.05
N VAL A 187 3.76 -11.81 -15.03
CA VAL A 187 2.79 -12.90 -15.15
C VAL A 187 1.78 -12.61 -16.25
N VAL A 188 1.48 -11.33 -16.51
CA VAL A 188 0.55 -10.91 -17.56
C VAL A 188 1.06 -11.32 -18.93
N ASN A 189 2.37 -11.26 -19.18
CA ASN A 189 2.92 -11.68 -20.47
C ASN A 189 2.79 -13.19 -20.68
N VAL A 190 3.02 -13.99 -19.64
CA VAL A 190 2.83 -15.44 -19.69
C VAL A 190 1.35 -15.80 -19.89
N LEU A 191 0.46 -15.12 -19.16
CA LEU A 191 -0.99 -15.36 -19.22
C LEU A 191 -1.61 -15.03 -20.58
N LYS A 192 -1.02 -14.12 -21.36
CA LYS A 192 -1.49 -13.82 -22.74
C LYS A 192 -1.49 -15.04 -23.64
N HIS A 193 -0.62 -16.02 -23.40
CA HIS A 193 -0.60 -17.25 -24.17
C HIS A 193 -1.90 -18.06 -24.02
N PHE A 194 -2.67 -17.83 -22.96
CA PHE A 194 -3.90 -18.56 -22.66
C PHE A 194 -5.19 -17.78 -23.00
N ASP A 195 -5.09 -16.55 -23.51
CA ASP A 195 -6.24 -15.67 -23.74
C ASP A 195 -7.28 -16.28 -24.71
N ASP A 196 -6.87 -17.19 -25.59
CA ASP A 196 -7.73 -17.95 -26.50
C ASP A 196 -8.35 -19.21 -25.89
N LEU A 197 -7.82 -19.72 -24.77
CA LEU A 197 -8.33 -20.91 -24.08
C LEU A 197 -9.28 -20.56 -22.93
N PHE A 198 -8.88 -19.58 -22.11
CA PHE A 198 -9.70 -19.11 -21.02
C PHE A 198 -9.45 -17.64 -20.70
N PHE A 199 -10.56 -16.94 -20.49
CA PHE A 199 -10.52 -15.54 -20.10
C PHE A 199 -10.43 -15.38 -18.57
N PHE A 200 -11.11 -16.25 -17.82
CA PHE A 200 -11.16 -16.22 -16.36
C PHE A 200 -10.53 -17.47 -15.76
N PHE A 201 -9.90 -17.29 -14.62
CA PHE A 201 -9.41 -18.35 -13.75
C PHE A 201 -9.71 -17.97 -12.30
N ASN A 202 -9.73 -18.96 -11.42
CA ASN A 202 -10.22 -18.76 -10.06
C ASN A 202 -9.10 -18.20 -9.18
N SER A 203 -7.94 -18.87 -9.17
CA SER A 203 -6.83 -18.51 -8.30
C SER A 203 -5.49 -18.44 -9.06
N LEU A 204 -4.67 -17.44 -8.72
CA LEU A 204 -3.26 -17.32 -9.09
C LEU A 204 -2.40 -17.50 -7.84
N ILE A 205 -1.67 -18.60 -7.76
CA ILE A 205 -0.76 -18.91 -6.67
C ILE A 205 0.66 -18.54 -7.12
N MET A 206 1.25 -17.55 -6.46
CA MET A 206 2.61 -17.09 -6.70
C MET A 206 3.55 -17.87 -5.77
N GLU A 207 4.35 -18.78 -6.34
CA GLU A 207 5.30 -19.60 -5.59
C GLU A 207 6.74 -19.17 -5.78
N PHE A 208 7.52 -19.22 -4.71
CA PHE A 208 8.91 -18.76 -4.73
C PHE A 208 9.81 -19.75 -3.99
N SER A 209 11.03 -19.93 -4.47
CA SER A 209 12.06 -20.69 -3.75
C SER A 209 12.52 -19.99 -2.46
N GLN A 210 12.26 -18.70 -2.32
CA GLN A 210 12.65 -17.87 -1.17
C GLN A 210 11.41 -17.36 -0.44
N SER A 211 11.45 -17.38 0.89
CA SER A 211 10.38 -16.86 1.75
C SER A 211 10.42 -15.34 1.92
N SER A 212 11.45 -14.66 1.42
CA SER A 212 11.59 -13.21 1.44
C SER A 212 11.79 -12.69 0.03
N ILE A 213 10.84 -11.91 -0.47
CA ILE A 213 10.81 -11.46 -1.87
C ILE A 213 10.85 -9.95 -1.95
N ILE A 214 11.63 -9.44 -2.92
CA ILE A 214 11.66 -8.03 -3.28
C ILE A 214 11.01 -7.86 -4.64
N VAL A 215 10.03 -6.97 -4.69
CA VAL A 215 9.22 -6.73 -5.89
C VAL A 215 9.46 -5.34 -6.44
N SER A 216 9.39 -5.27 -7.77
CA SER A 216 9.45 -4.01 -8.51
C SER A 216 8.20 -3.16 -8.29
N ARG A 217 8.27 -1.91 -8.75
CA ARG A 217 7.12 -0.99 -8.81
C ARG A 217 5.90 -1.57 -9.53
N ASN A 218 6.08 -2.55 -10.41
CA ASN A 218 4.99 -3.17 -11.15
C ASN A 218 4.37 -4.38 -10.43
N PHE A 219 5.00 -4.86 -9.35
CA PHE A 219 4.54 -6.02 -8.57
C PHE A 219 4.16 -7.24 -9.42
N PHE A 220 5.09 -7.70 -10.28
CA PHE A 220 4.85 -8.77 -11.26
C PHE A 220 3.72 -8.51 -12.26
N GLU A 221 3.25 -7.25 -12.35
CA GLU A 221 2.09 -6.83 -13.11
C GLU A 221 0.76 -7.42 -12.61
N ILE A 222 0.67 -7.98 -11.40
CA ILE A 222 -0.59 -8.54 -10.87
C ILE A 222 -1.66 -7.49 -10.59
N MET A 223 -1.26 -6.22 -10.48
CA MET A 223 -2.17 -5.07 -10.36
C MET A 223 -2.32 -4.31 -11.69
N ASP A 224 -1.86 -4.88 -12.81
CA ASP A 224 -2.02 -4.26 -14.12
C ASP A 224 -3.48 -4.30 -14.57
N ALA A 225 -3.96 -3.20 -15.17
CA ALA A 225 -5.32 -3.06 -15.66
C ALA A 225 -5.78 -4.20 -16.59
N ARG A 226 -4.85 -4.89 -17.28
CA ARG A 226 -5.13 -6.06 -18.12
C ARG A 226 -5.60 -7.28 -17.32
N LEU A 227 -5.12 -7.47 -16.09
CA LEU A 227 -5.64 -8.49 -15.17
C LEU A 227 -6.93 -8.06 -14.49
N LEU A 228 -7.09 -6.74 -14.30
CA LEU A 228 -8.30 -6.15 -13.72
C LEU A 228 -9.49 -6.15 -14.69
N ARG A 229 -9.25 -6.40 -15.98
CA ARG A 229 -10.28 -6.34 -17.02
C ARG A 229 -10.96 -7.69 -17.23
N GLY A 230 -12.23 -7.76 -16.83
CA GLY A 230 -13.21 -8.75 -17.28
C GLY A 230 -13.64 -8.55 -18.74
N SER A 231 -14.20 -9.57 -19.38
CA SER A 231 -14.84 -9.43 -20.70
C SER A 231 -15.85 -8.28 -20.64
N TRP A 232 -15.79 -7.39 -21.63
CA TRP A 232 -16.72 -6.26 -21.73
C TRP A 232 -17.96 -6.72 -22.49
N ASP A 233 -18.82 -7.49 -21.81
CA ASP A 233 -20.12 -7.87 -22.37
C ASP A 233 -21.00 -6.62 -22.29
N GLY A 234 -21.10 -5.92 -23.43
CA GLY A 234 -21.52 -4.52 -23.58
C GLY A 234 -22.94 -4.12 -23.15
N LEU A 235 -23.58 -4.83 -22.21
CA LEU A 235 -24.89 -4.46 -21.68
C LEU A 235 -24.93 -4.11 -20.19
N MET A 236 -24.04 -4.62 -19.31
CA MET A 236 -24.01 -4.25 -17.89
C MET A 236 -22.59 -4.32 -17.30
N SER A 237 -22.15 -3.22 -16.69
CA SER A 237 -20.77 -2.73 -16.58
C SER A 237 -20.03 -3.12 -15.29
N HIS A 238 -20.03 -4.40 -14.92
CA HIS A 238 -19.22 -4.85 -13.78
C HIS A 238 -17.82 -5.28 -14.24
N TYR A 239 -16.79 -4.53 -13.84
CA TYR A 239 -15.40 -4.95 -13.99
C TYR A 239 -15.15 -6.13 -13.04
N THR A 240 -15.22 -7.34 -13.57
CA THR A 240 -14.80 -8.55 -12.85
C THR A 240 -13.33 -8.83 -13.18
N ALA A 241 -12.47 -8.90 -12.17
CA ALA A 241 -11.08 -9.28 -12.42
C ALA A 241 -11.01 -10.67 -13.09
N ARG A 242 -9.98 -10.90 -13.92
CA ARG A 242 -9.73 -12.22 -14.54
C ARG A 242 -9.47 -13.32 -13.51
N CYS A 243 -9.11 -12.92 -12.30
CA CYS A 243 -8.75 -13.75 -11.17
C CYS A 243 -9.54 -13.32 -9.93
N LYS A 244 -10.09 -14.29 -9.19
CA LYS A 244 -10.76 -14.02 -7.92
C LYS A 244 -9.80 -13.90 -6.75
N GLN A 245 -8.66 -14.58 -6.81
CA GLN A 245 -7.70 -14.61 -5.71
C GLN A 245 -6.25 -14.73 -6.17
N VAL A 246 -5.38 -13.88 -5.64
CA VAL A 246 -3.93 -14.00 -5.80
C VAL A 246 -3.29 -14.40 -4.45
N SER A 247 -2.63 -15.55 -4.41
CA SER A 247 -2.13 -16.15 -3.17
C SER A 247 -0.62 -16.26 -3.14
N PHE A 248 -0.03 -16.04 -1.96
CA PHE A 248 1.42 -16.09 -1.71
C PHE A 248 1.72 -17.00 -0.51
N PRO A 249 1.53 -18.32 -0.67
CA PRO A 249 1.57 -19.27 0.46
C PRO A 249 2.94 -19.35 1.14
N SER A 250 4.03 -19.32 0.38
CA SER A 250 5.39 -19.50 0.92
C SER A 250 6.03 -18.21 1.47
N LEU A 251 5.37 -17.06 1.33
CA LEU A 251 5.97 -15.76 1.62
C LEU A 251 5.86 -15.37 3.10
N ILE A 252 6.99 -15.07 3.73
CA ILE A 252 7.11 -14.61 5.12
C ILE A 252 7.42 -13.10 5.18
N GLU A 253 8.22 -12.59 4.24
CA GLU A 253 8.63 -11.19 4.19
C GLU A 253 8.53 -10.63 2.76
N LEU A 254 7.81 -9.52 2.60
CA LEU A 254 7.60 -8.85 1.30
C LEU A 254 8.22 -7.45 1.33
N HIS A 255 9.09 -7.16 0.38
CA HIS A 255 9.73 -5.87 0.18
C HIS A 255 9.20 -5.26 -1.11
N MET A 256 8.47 -4.16 -1.03
CA MET A 256 7.87 -3.48 -2.18
C MET A 256 8.58 -2.16 -2.47
N ASP A 257 8.63 -1.77 -3.74
CA ASP A 257 8.92 -0.37 -4.10
C ASP A 257 7.83 0.52 -3.48
N TYR A 258 8.25 1.62 -2.86
CA TYR A 258 7.38 2.56 -2.15
C TYR A 258 6.31 3.24 -3.01
N LEU A 259 6.47 3.24 -4.34
CA LEU A 259 5.53 3.81 -5.30
C LEU A 259 4.64 2.75 -5.96
N THR A 260 4.71 1.49 -5.55
CA THR A 260 3.98 0.38 -6.19
C THR A 260 2.47 0.66 -6.27
N ILE A 261 1.84 1.10 -5.17
CA ILE A 261 0.39 1.37 -5.12
C ILE A 261 0.03 2.64 -5.93
N ASP A 262 0.74 3.75 -5.74
CA ASP A 262 0.52 4.97 -6.54
C ASP A 262 0.70 4.70 -8.04
N SER A 263 1.68 3.88 -8.43
CA SER A 263 1.92 3.54 -9.83
C SER A 263 0.77 2.75 -10.44
N CYS A 264 0.18 1.82 -9.67
CA CYS A 264 -1.05 1.13 -10.06
C CYS A 264 -2.20 2.12 -10.28
N ILE A 265 -2.38 3.05 -9.33
CA ILE A 265 -3.42 4.08 -9.42
C ILE A 265 -3.22 4.95 -10.66
N TYR A 266 -2.01 5.48 -10.86
CA TYR A 266 -1.69 6.33 -12.01
C TYR A 266 -1.92 5.63 -13.34
N LYS A 267 -1.45 4.38 -13.50
CA LYS A 267 -1.67 3.59 -14.71
C LYS A 267 -3.14 3.36 -14.99
N THR A 268 -3.93 3.08 -13.94
CA THR A 268 -5.38 2.87 -14.05
C THR A 268 -6.09 4.15 -14.50
N LEU A 269 -5.73 5.30 -13.92
CA LEU A 269 -6.28 6.61 -14.32
C LEU A 269 -5.90 6.95 -15.77
N GLU A 270 -4.65 6.71 -16.18
CA GLU A 270 -4.21 6.95 -17.57
C GLU A 270 -4.90 6.04 -18.57
N TYR A 271 -5.11 4.78 -18.20
CA TYR A 271 -5.83 3.83 -19.01
C TYR A 271 -7.29 4.27 -19.22
N ALA A 272 -7.98 4.67 -18.14
CA ALA A 272 -9.33 5.21 -18.21
C ALA A 272 -9.41 6.43 -19.15
N GLN A 273 -8.45 7.36 -19.08
CA GLN A 273 -8.39 8.51 -19.99
C GLN A 273 -8.24 8.12 -21.46
N LYS A 274 -7.34 7.19 -21.80
CA LYS A 274 -7.12 6.75 -23.18
C LYS A 274 -8.36 6.09 -23.78
N SER A 275 -9.11 5.33 -22.99
CA SER A 275 -10.36 4.68 -23.43
C SER A 275 -11.47 5.69 -23.82
N ASN A 276 -11.40 6.94 -23.33
CA ASN A 276 -12.41 7.98 -23.56
C ASN A 276 -12.23 8.77 -24.86
N ILE A 277 -11.07 8.69 -25.51
CA ILE A 277 -10.75 9.53 -26.70
C ILE A 277 -11.49 9.03 -27.95
N GLY A 278 -12.01 7.80 -27.96
CA GLY A 278 -12.63 7.18 -29.13
C GLY A 278 -14.12 7.51 -29.38
N ASN A 279 -14.90 7.99 -28.40
CA ASN A 279 -16.36 8.15 -28.56
C ASN A 279 -16.90 9.38 -27.79
N GLN A 280 -17.17 10.50 -28.51
CA GLN A 280 -17.73 11.72 -27.93
C GLN A 280 -19.14 11.54 -27.33
N ILE A 281 -19.86 10.48 -27.71
CA ILE A 281 -21.23 10.20 -27.25
C ILE A 281 -21.24 9.55 -25.84
N SER A 282 -20.13 8.99 -25.35
CA SER A 282 -20.08 8.23 -24.08
C SER A 282 -19.53 9.00 -22.86
N ARG A 283 -19.43 10.34 -22.89
CA ARG A 283 -18.85 11.09 -21.75
C ARG A 283 -19.63 10.94 -20.43
N ASN A 284 -20.93 10.63 -20.50
CA ASN A 284 -21.75 10.41 -19.31
C ASN A 284 -21.78 8.94 -18.85
N LEU A 285 -21.61 7.95 -19.74
CA LEU A 285 -21.54 6.53 -19.37
C LEU A 285 -20.13 6.11 -18.90
N ASN A 286 -19.07 6.71 -19.45
CA ASN A 286 -17.69 6.34 -19.12
C ASN A 286 -17.10 7.06 -17.91
N ARG A 287 -17.81 8.03 -17.32
CA ARG A 287 -17.32 8.82 -16.17
C ARG A 287 -17.00 7.95 -14.94
N TRP A 288 -17.51 6.71 -14.90
CA TRP A 288 -17.35 5.79 -13.77
C TRP A 288 -16.25 4.74 -13.98
N CYS A 289 -15.49 4.80 -15.08
CA CYS A 289 -14.55 3.74 -15.46
C CYS A 289 -13.44 3.52 -14.42
N ALA A 290 -12.74 4.56 -13.97
CA ALA A 290 -11.61 4.38 -13.06
C ALA A 290 -12.04 3.92 -11.65
N ASP A 291 -13.09 4.52 -11.08
CA ASP A 291 -13.61 4.10 -9.78
C ASP A 291 -14.19 2.69 -9.85
N ASN A 292 -14.95 2.35 -10.91
CA ASN A 292 -15.46 0.98 -11.09
C ASN A 292 -14.35 -0.04 -11.32
N MET A 293 -13.26 0.32 -12.01
CA MET A 293 -12.10 -0.56 -12.16
C MET A 293 -11.41 -0.81 -10.82
N MET A 294 -11.17 0.24 -10.03
CA MET A 294 -10.51 0.11 -8.72
C MET A 294 -11.40 -0.55 -7.67
N CYS A 295 -12.66 -0.13 -7.57
CA CYS A 295 -13.65 -0.74 -6.67
C CYS A 295 -13.96 -2.16 -7.09
N GLY A 296 -14.20 -2.41 -8.39
CA GLY A 296 -14.39 -3.74 -8.95
C GLY A 296 -13.21 -4.65 -8.61
N PHE A 297 -11.97 -4.20 -8.79
CA PHE A 297 -10.78 -4.95 -8.36
C PHE A 297 -10.77 -5.28 -6.87
N MET A 298 -11.05 -4.28 -6.01
CA MET A 298 -11.08 -4.50 -4.56
C MET A 298 -12.22 -5.42 -4.11
N GLU A 299 -13.31 -5.50 -4.87
CA GLU A 299 -14.47 -6.35 -4.60
C GLU A 299 -14.34 -7.75 -5.20
N SER A 300 -13.67 -7.88 -6.35
CA SER A 300 -13.62 -9.12 -7.13
C SER A 300 -12.32 -9.89 -6.99
N CYS A 301 -11.26 -9.31 -6.41
CA CYS A 301 -9.95 -9.94 -6.28
C CYS A 301 -9.40 -9.80 -4.85
N GLU A 302 -9.18 -10.94 -4.17
CA GLU A 302 -8.55 -11.01 -2.85
C GLU A 302 -7.07 -11.37 -2.97
N PHE A 303 -6.22 -10.70 -2.20
CA PHE A 303 -4.82 -11.10 -2.04
C PHE A 303 -4.66 -11.89 -0.74
N TYR A 304 -4.14 -13.10 -0.81
CA TYR A 304 -4.01 -13.96 0.36
C TYR A 304 -2.55 -14.26 0.70
N TYR A 305 -2.17 -13.87 1.92
CA TYR A 305 -0.83 -14.02 2.45
C TYR A 305 -0.86 -14.76 3.79
N PRO A 306 -1.07 -16.09 3.78
CA PRO A 306 -1.26 -16.85 5.01
C PRO A 306 -0.07 -16.75 5.97
N ASN A 307 1.15 -16.65 5.45
CA ASN A 307 2.38 -16.72 6.24
C ASN A 307 3.15 -15.40 6.37
N LEU A 308 2.64 -14.30 5.79
CA LEU A 308 3.34 -13.02 5.76
C LEU A 308 3.37 -12.38 7.14
N LYS A 309 4.58 -12.12 7.64
CA LYS A 309 4.82 -11.47 8.94
C LYS A 309 5.28 -10.03 8.80
N LYS A 310 5.95 -9.70 7.70
CA LYS A 310 6.59 -8.39 7.49
C LYS A 310 6.30 -7.86 6.09
N LEU A 311 5.74 -6.66 6.03
CA LEU A 311 5.54 -5.90 4.79
C LEU A 311 6.36 -4.60 4.85
N LYS A 312 7.35 -4.49 3.98
CA LYS A 312 8.33 -3.40 3.94
C LYS A 312 8.30 -2.63 2.63
N PHE A 313 8.57 -1.33 2.69
CA PHE A 313 8.72 -0.49 1.51
C PHE A 313 10.13 0.07 1.41
N PHE A 314 10.65 0.14 0.19
CA PHE A 314 12.00 0.61 -0.10
C PHE A 314 12.00 1.66 -1.21
N ASN A 315 12.92 2.62 -1.11
CA ASN A 315 13.17 3.57 -2.19
C ASN A 315 14.18 3.01 -3.20
N TYR A 316 14.50 3.80 -4.23
CA TYR A 316 15.48 3.43 -5.27
C TYR A 316 16.91 3.25 -4.74
N ASN A 317 17.21 3.77 -3.54
CA ASN A 317 18.48 3.59 -2.85
C ASN A 317 18.49 2.36 -1.93
N ASN A 318 17.44 1.51 -1.97
CA ASN A 318 17.25 0.39 -1.03
C ASN A 318 17.17 0.81 0.44
N GLU A 319 16.80 2.06 0.72
CA GLU A 319 16.55 2.51 2.09
C GLU A 319 15.10 2.20 2.45
N GLU A 320 14.90 1.61 3.62
CA GLU A 320 13.56 1.38 4.15
C GLU A 320 12.83 2.73 4.27
N THR A 321 11.67 2.81 3.63
CA THR A 321 10.77 3.96 3.63
C THR A 321 9.35 3.46 3.87
N CYS A 322 8.37 4.35 3.83
CA CYS A 322 6.95 4.00 3.92
C CYS A 322 6.29 3.91 2.54
N ASN A 323 5.14 3.23 2.48
CA ASN A 323 4.26 3.27 1.31
C ASN A 323 3.88 4.73 1.02
N PHE A 324 4.07 5.17 -0.20
CA PHE A 324 3.77 6.54 -0.59
C PHE A 324 2.26 6.74 -0.70
N ILE A 325 1.78 7.96 -0.46
CA ILE A 325 0.41 8.38 -0.77
C ILE A 325 0.49 9.79 -1.35
N ASP A 326 0.27 9.94 -2.66
CA ASP A 326 0.26 11.25 -3.31
C ASP A 326 -1.09 11.96 -3.13
N LEU A 327 -1.11 12.97 -2.25
CA LEU A 327 -2.22 13.88 -2.03
C LEU A 327 -1.92 15.27 -2.59
N SER A 328 -1.00 15.41 -3.54
CA SER A 328 -0.70 16.71 -4.17
C SER A 328 -1.84 17.19 -5.07
N THR A 329 -1.94 18.50 -5.26
CA THR A 329 -2.97 19.11 -6.13
C THR A 329 -3.06 18.48 -7.52
N PRO A 330 -1.96 18.17 -8.24
CA PRO A 330 -2.03 17.53 -9.55
C PRO A 330 -2.65 16.14 -9.49
N MET A 331 -2.36 15.37 -8.44
CA MET A 331 -2.94 14.05 -8.25
C MET A 331 -4.44 14.15 -7.99
N ILE A 332 -4.85 15.04 -7.08
CA ILE A 332 -6.27 15.21 -6.75
C ILE A 332 -7.06 15.69 -7.99
N LYS A 333 -6.51 16.62 -8.78
CA LYS A 333 -7.12 17.04 -10.05
C LYS A 333 -7.26 15.86 -11.03
N LYS A 334 -6.24 15.03 -11.18
CA LYS A 334 -6.30 13.82 -12.02
C LYS A 334 -7.37 12.84 -11.54
N LEU A 335 -7.61 12.74 -10.23
CA LEU A 335 -8.72 11.96 -9.67
C LEU A 335 -10.07 12.58 -10.03
N ASP A 336 -10.23 13.89 -9.89
CA ASP A 336 -11.47 14.60 -10.24
C ASP A 336 -11.78 14.46 -11.74
N ASP A 337 -10.78 14.60 -12.60
CA ASP A 337 -10.89 14.43 -14.07
C ASP A 337 -11.37 13.01 -14.45
N ASN A 338 -11.10 12.02 -13.60
CA ASN A 338 -11.52 10.62 -13.77
C ASN A 338 -12.68 10.22 -12.85
N CYS A 339 -13.31 11.20 -12.17
CA CYS A 339 -14.39 10.99 -11.18
C CYS A 339 -14.09 9.89 -10.14
N CYS A 340 -12.82 9.72 -9.78
CA CYS A 340 -12.39 8.78 -8.75
C CYS A 340 -12.37 9.50 -7.40
N PRO A 341 -13.14 9.03 -6.39
CA PRO A 341 -13.16 9.65 -5.09
C PRO A 341 -11.88 9.32 -4.31
N LEU A 342 -11.43 10.22 -3.43
CA LEU A 342 -10.20 10.04 -2.67
C LEU A 342 -10.29 8.85 -1.71
N ARG A 343 -11.50 8.50 -1.25
CA ARG A 343 -11.75 7.31 -0.43
C ARG A 343 -11.29 6.01 -1.12
N THR A 344 -11.36 5.92 -2.45
CA THR A 344 -10.93 4.75 -3.22
C THR A 344 -9.42 4.59 -3.15
N ILE A 345 -8.68 5.71 -3.19
CA ILE A 345 -7.22 5.72 -3.00
C ILE A 345 -6.85 5.26 -1.59
N PHE A 346 -7.52 5.80 -0.56
CA PHE A 346 -7.29 5.33 0.81
C PHE A 346 -7.63 3.85 1.00
N ALA A 347 -8.64 3.33 0.31
CA ALA A 347 -8.99 1.91 0.35
C ALA A 347 -7.87 1.04 -0.26
N LEU A 348 -7.30 1.45 -1.40
CA LEU A 348 -6.16 0.74 -2.01
C LEU A 348 -4.92 0.76 -1.10
N HIS A 349 -4.55 1.92 -0.56
CA HIS A 349 -3.42 2.03 0.37
C HIS A 349 -3.68 1.37 1.73
N SER A 350 -4.93 1.07 2.08
CA SER A 350 -5.24 0.32 3.30
C SER A 350 -5.04 -1.19 3.17
N PHE A 351 -4.77 -1.68 1.95
CA PHE A 351 -4.68 -3.11 1.66
C PHE A 351 -5.98 -3.84 2.07
N LYS A 352 -7.13 -3.21 1.81
CA LYS A 352 -8.44 -3.69 2.30
C LYS A 352 -8.79 -5.10 1.82
N ASN A 353 -8.43 -5.43 0.58
CA ASN A 353 -8.61 -6.74 -0.04
C ASN A 353 -7.40 -7.67 0.15
N TRP A 354 -6.48 -7.35 1.06
CA TRP A 354 -5.33 -8.19 1.38
C TRP A 354 -5.54 -8.86 2.72
N ASN A 355 -5.70 -10.17 2.70
CA ASN A 355 -5.83 -11.01 3.86
C ASN A 355 -4.44 -11.46 4.33
N MET A 356 -3.96 -10.79 5.38
CA MET A 356 -2.61 -10.99 5.96
C MET A 356 -2.75 -11.30 7.46
N PRO A 357 -3.25 -12.49 7.85
CA PRO A 357 -3.66 -12.77 9.23
C PRO A 357 -2.50 -12.76 10.23
N ASN A 358 -1.28 -13.01 9.75
CA ASN A 358 -0.07 -13.11 10.56
C ASN A 358 0.84 -11.87 10.46
N LEU A 359 0.35 -10.76 9.90
CA LEU A 359 1.16 -9.55 9.72
C LEU A 359 1.41 -8.85 11.05
N GLU A 360 2.67 -8.80 11.46
CA GLU A 360 3.08 -8.17 12.72
C GLU A 360 3.75 -6.81 12.49
N TYR A 361 4.48 -6.69 11.38
CA TYR A 361 5.26 -5.50 11.02
C TYR A 361 4.84 -4.95 9.66
N PHE A 362 4.50 -3.66 9.64
CA PHE A 362 4.19 -2.90 8.44
C PHE A 362 4.93 -1.56 8.51
N THR A 363 5.79 -1.27 7.53
CA THR A 363 6.67 -0.09 7.65
C THR A 363 5.89 1.22 7.82
N GLY A 364 4.74 1.37 7.16
CA GLY A 364 3.91 2.55 7.34
C GLY A 364 3.57 3.30 6.06
N HIS A 365 3.08 4.53 6.23
CA HIS A 365 2.69 5.43 5.14
C HIS A 365 3.43 6.76 5.18
N ARG A 366 3.73 7.32 4.00
CA ARG A 366 4.29 8.67 3.83
C ARG A 366 3.40 9.48 2.91
N PHE A 367 2.85 10.56 3.45
CA PHE A 367 2.02 11.47 2.67
C PHE A 367 2.87 12.50 1.92
N LYS A 368 2.46 12.80 0.70
CA LYS A 368 2.93 13.97 -0.06
C LYS A 368 1.76 14.92 -0.29
N TYR A 369 1.91 16.16 0.13
CA TYR A 369 0.88 17.19 -0.03
C TYR A 369 1.31 18.33 -0.96
N ASP A 370 2.57 18.37 -1.38
CA ASP A 370 3.14 19.47 -2.15
C ASP A 370 3.36 19.12 -3.62
N GLU A 371 3.29 20.15 -4.46
CA GLU A 371 3.78 20.09 -5.83
C GLU A 371 5.31 20.09 -5.79
N SER A 372 5.94 19.27 -6.65
CA SER A 372 7.39 18.99 -6.64
C SER A 372 8.28 20.24 -6.54
N LYS A 373 9.55 20.02 -6.11
CA LYS A 373 10.66 20.96 -5.85
C LYS A 373 10.92 22.09 -6.89
N MET A 374 10.17 22.16 -7.99
CA MET A 374 10.22 23.21 -9.02
C MET A 374 9.61 24.55 -8.56
N ALA A 375 8.95 24.62 -7.39
CA ALA A 375 8.53 25.87 -6.79
C ALA A 375 9.74 26.60 -6.18
N GLY A 376 10.37 27.50 -6.94
CA GLY A 376 11.62 28.21 -6.60
C GLY A 376 11.65 29.07 -5.33
N SER A 377 10.67 28.99 -4.41
CA SER A 377 10.77 29.58 -3.07
C SER A 377 9.97 28.81 -2.02
N THR A 378 10.48 28.78 -0.78
CA THR A 378 9.85 28.14 0.39
C THR A 378 8.46 28.72 0.70
N GLU A 379 8.26 30.02 0.48
CA GLU A 379 6.95 30.67 0.66
C GLU A 379 5.93 30.25 -0.40
N ARG A 380 6.37 30.04 -1.66
CA ARG A 380 5.50 29.51 -2.71
C ARG A 380 5.07 28.08 -2.39
N LEU A 381 5.98 27.26 -1.88
CA LEU A 381 5.68 25.90 -1.41
C LEU A 381 4.63 25.92 -0.29
N LYS A 382 4.83 26.75 0.74
CA LYS A 382 3.86 26.91 1.85
C LYS A 382 2.49 27.38 1.36
N ARG A 383 2.46 28.35 0.45
CA ARG A 383 1.21 28.86 -0.12
C ARG A 383 0.49 27.77 -0.91
N SER A 384 1.20 26.98 -1.71
CA SER A 384 0.65 25.85 -2.45
C SER A 384 0.09 24.78 -1.50
N LEU A 385 0.84 24.43 -0.46
CA LEU A 385 0.45 23.45 0.54
C LEU A 385 -0.82 23.88 1.31
N ARG A 386 -0.92 25.14 1.75
CA ARG A 386 -2.14 25.66 2.38
C ARG A 386 -3.35 25.62 1.44
N LYS A 387 -3.17 25.93 0.16
CA LYS A 387 -4.24 25.83 -0.85
C LYS A 387 -4.67 24.37 -1.04
N ASN A 388 -3.71 23.44 -1.07
CA ASN A 388 -4.01 22.02 -1.22
C ASN A 388 -4.75 21.44 0.01
N ILE A 389 -4.35 21.84 1.23
CA ILE A 389 -5.05 21.48 2.48
C ILE A 389 -6.51 21.95 2.46
N LEU A 390 -6.76 23.18 2.01
CA LEU A 390 -8.12 23.69 1.81
C LEU A 390 -8.89 22.84 0.80
N TYR A 391 -8.24 22.52 -0.32
CA TYR A 391 -8.83 21.69 -1.36
C TYR A 391 -9.23 20.29 -0.85
N LEU A 392 -8.39 19.69 -0.01
CA LEU A 392 -8.68 18.41 0.64
C LEU A 392 -9.88 18.47 1.60
N HIS A 393 -10.01 19.54 2.40
CA HIS A 393 -11.20 19.73 3.24
C HIS A 393 -12.48 19.87 2.42
N ASP A 394 -12.44 20.67 1.35
CA ASP A 394 -13.59 20.84 0.45
C ASP A 394 -13.97 19.52 -0.20
N LYS A 395 -12.98 18.71 -0.61
CA LYS A 395 -13.21 17.36 -1.16
C LYS A 395 -13.79 16.42 -0.12
N ALA A 396 -13.31 16.43 1.12
CA ALA A 396 -13.87 15.64 2.23
C ALA A 396 -15.35 15.96 2.47
N MET A 397 -15.71 17.24 2.48
CA MET A 397 -17.11 17.68 2.63
C MET A 397 -18.02 17.17 1.51
N ARG A 398 -17.49 17.06 0.27
CA ARG A 398 -18.26 16.55 -0.88
C ARG A 398 -18.38 15.03 -0.91
N GLU A 399 -17.36 14.31 -0.45
CA GLU A 399 -17.28 12.85 -0.62
C GLU A 399 -17.77 12.04 0.58
N THR A 400 -17.84 12.63 1.77
CA THR A 400 -18.30 11.97 2.98
C THR A 400 -19.82 12.01 3.08
N SER A 401 -20.44 10.88 3.45
CA SER A 401 -21.90 10.76 3.56
C SER A 401 -22.52 11.58 4.69
N ASP A 402 -21.73 11.89 5.72
CA ASP A 402 -22.12 12.70 6.87
C ASP A 402 -21.76 14.19 6.73
N ALA A 403 -21.31 14.61 5.55
CA ALA A 403 -20.83 15.96 5.25
C ALA A 403 -19.80 16.45 6.29
N THR A 404 -18.92 15.55 6.72
CA THR A 404 -17.83 15.89 7.63
C THR A 404 -16.59 16.35 6.85
N PRO A 405 -15.84 17.35 7.36
CA PRO A 405 -14.68 17.89 6.64
C PRO A 405 -13.43 17.02 6.80
N TYR A 406 -13.60 15.70 7.00
CA TYR A 406 -12.51 14.78 7.29
C TYR A 406 -12.78 13.38 6.74
N PHE A 407 -11.73 12.68 6.32
CA PHE A 407 -11.80 11.28 5.91
C PHE A 407 -11.54 10.35 7.09
N ARG A 408 -12.38 9.34 7.27
CA ARG A 408 -12.12 8.23 8.20
C ARG A 408 -11.30 7.18 7.47
N VAL A 409 -10.05 6.99 7.88
CA VAL A 409 -9.10 6.12 7.16
C VAL A 409 -8.53 5.05 8.08
N SER A 410 -8.42 3.83 7.54
CA SER A 410 -7.84 2.67 8.23
C SER A 410 -6.65 2.14 7.42
N LEU A 411 -5.59 2.94 7.32
CA LEU A 411 -4.49 2.69 6.38
C LEU A 411 -3.54 1.56 6.82
N ILE A 412 -3.48 1.26 8.12
CA ILE A 412 -2.62 0.19 8.63
C ILE A 412 -3.45 -1.10 8.72
N PRO A 413 -2.98 -2.21 8.13
CA PRO A 413 -3.68 -3.49 8.21
C PRO A 413 -3.93 -3.94 9.65
N LYS A 414 -4.97 -4.77 9.83
CA LYS A 414 -5.28 -5.36 11.14
C LYS A 414 -4.16 -6.31 11.58
N GLY A 415 -3.90 -6.38 12.89
CA GLY A 415 -2.87 -7.26 13.47
C GLY A 415 -1.50 -6.61 13.63
N VAL A 416 -1.21 -5.56 12.84
CA VAL A 416 0.04 -4.79 12.95
C VAL A 416 0.17 -4.17 14.34
N LYS A 417 1.33 -4.39 14.97
CA LYS A 417 1.67 -3.85 16.30
C LYS A 417 2.53 -2.61 16.22
N PHE A 418 3.36 -2.49 15.18
CA PHE A 418 4.28 -1.37 14.98
C PHE A 418 4.19 -0.82 13.56
N SER A 419 4.19 0.51 13.43
CA SER A 419 4.24 1.18 12.13
C SER A 419 4.68 2.64 12.23
N LYS A 420 4.84 3.28 11.06
CA LYS A 420 5.25 4.68 10.91
C LYS A 420 4.21 5.47 10.10
N VAL A 421 4.06 6.74 10.41
CA VAL A 421 3.31 7.70 9.60
C VAL A 421 4.15 8.95 9.41
N LEU A 422 4.59 9.16 8.18
CA LEU A 422 5.45 10.26 7.81
C LEU A 422 4.67 11.39 7.18
N ASN A 423 5.08 12.63 7.48
CA ASN A 423 4.41 13.86 7.07
C ASN A 423 2.94 13.96 7.54
N TRP A 424 2.64 13.54 8.77
CA TRP A 424 1.31 13.73 9.34
C TRP A 424 0.97 15.22 9.45
N LEU A 425 -0.23 15.61 9.01
CA LEU A 425 -0.65 17.00 9.02
C LEU A 425 -1.23 17.39 10.40
N PRO A 426 -0.55 18.24 11.19
CA PRO A 426 -1.12 18.72 12.44
C PRO A 426 -2.13 19.85 12.20
N SER A 427 -3.00 20.11 13.19
CA SER A 427 -3.76 21.38 13.22
C SER A 427 -2.90 22.52 13.74
N HIS A 428 -3.13 23.71 13.20
CA HIS A 428 -2.71 24.95 13.84
C HIS A 428 -3.85 25.52 14.69
N SER A 429 -3.53 26.15 15.83
CA SER A 429 -4.53 26.83 16.66
C SER A 429 -5.43 27.78 15.84
N PRO A 430 -6.76 27.83 16.09
CA PRO A 430 -7.70 28.70 15.36
C PRO A 430 -7.31 30.18 15.30
N ASN A 431 -6.59 30.66 16.31
CA ASN A 431 -6.13 32.05 16.37
C ASN A 431 -5.06 32.38 15.32
N SER A 432 -4.44 31.36 14.72
CA SER A 432 -3.30 31.49 13.81
C SER A 432 -3.67 31.88 12.37
N PHE A 433 -4.90 31.60 11.93
CA PHE A 433 -5.39 31.95 10.59
C PHE A 433 -6.01 33.36 10.53
N ARG A 434 -6.31 33.98 11.68
CA ARG A 434 -6.87 35.35 11.75
C ARG A 434 -5.90 36.40 11.21
N GLN A 435 -4.60 36.29 11.49
CA GLN A 435 -3.60 37.28 11.06
C GLN A 435 -3.24 37.18 9.56
N THR A 436 -3.20 35.99 8.98
CA THR A 436 -2.72 35.81 7.60
C THR A 436 -3.72 36.31 6.54
N ARG A 437 -5.04 36.26 6.80
CA ARG A 437 -6.05 36.82 5.88
C ARG A 437 -6.14 38.34 5.94
N LEU A 438 -5.89 38.96 7.09
CA LEU A 438 -5.80 40.43 7.19
C LEU A 438 -4.62 40.96 6.36
N ASN A 439 -3.47 40.27 6.38
CA ASN A 439 -2.30 40.66 5.59
C ASN A 439 -2.46 40.40 4.08
N MET A 440 -3.13 39.31 3.66
CA MET A 440 -3.41 39.08 2.23
C MET A 440 -4.43 40.06 1.64
N ALA A 441 -5.42 40.49 2.43
CA ALA A 441 -6.38 41.50 2.00
C ALA A 441 -5.78 42.93 1.95
N GLN A 442 -4.74 43.19 2.73
CA GLN A 442 -4.01 44.48 2.73
C GLN A 442 -2.93 44.55 1.64
N ASN A 443 -2.20 43.46 1.36
CA ASN A 443 -1.17 43.47 0.31
C ASN A 443 -1.74 43.59 -1.12
N ASN A 444 -2.97 43.15 -1.37
CA ASN A 444 -3.63 43.36 -2.67
C ASN A 444 -4.19 44.79 -2.86
N ARG A 445 -3.99 45.71 -1.91
CA ARG A 445 -4.43 47.12 -2.02
C ARG A 445 -3.30 48.11 -2.31
N TYR A 446 -2.04 47.67 -2.38
CA TYR A 446 -0.88 48.58 -2.53
C TYR A 446 -0.08 48.41 -3.83
N GLU A 447 -0.54 47.58 -4.77
CA GLU A 447 0.00 47.54 -6.14
C GLU A 447 -1.07 48.01 -7.14
N SER A 448 -1.38 49.30 -7.13
CA SER A 448 -2.09 49.97 -8.24
C SER A 448 -1.88 51.47 -8.15
N SER A 449 -0.70 51.94 -8.58
CA SER A 449 -0.48 53.32 -9.00
C SER A 449 0.86 53.44 -9.74
N VAL A 450 0.91 52.94 -10.98
CA VAL A 450 1.78 53.50 -12.04
C VAL A 450 0.97 53.44 -13.32
N ALA A 451 0.93 54.59 -13.99
CA ALA A 451 0.13 54.93 -15.15
C ALA A 451 0.77 54.45 -16.47
N ASP A 452 0.04 54.73 -17.55
CA ASP A 452 0.42 54.68 -18.97
C ASP A 452 0.38 53.27 -19.61
N ASP A 453 -0.12 53.03 -20.82
CA ASP A 453 -0.98 53.75 -21.77
C ASP A 453 -1.42 52.65 -22.77
N ASP A 454 -2.59 52.84 -23.39
CA ASP A 454 -3.04 52.32 -24.69
C ASP A 454 -2.82 50.84 -25.06
N ASP A 455 -3.90 50.05 -25.06
CA ASP A 455 -4.53 49.58 -26.31
C ASP A 455 -5.63 48.54 -26.06
N ASP A 456 -6.65 48.63 -26.91
CA ASP A 456 -7.91 47.90 -26.93
C ASP A 456 -7.75 46.36 -27.00
N ASP A 457 -8.58 45.63 -26.24
CA ASP A 457 -9.43 44.56 -26.79
C ASP A 457 -10.26 43.85 -25.70
N TYR A 458 -11.56 44.14 -25.73
CA TYR A 458 -12.68 43.21 -25.53
C TYR A 458 -12.50 42.09 -24.48
N TYR A 459 -12.66 42.41 -23.20
CA TYR A 459 -12.93 41.40 -22.16
C TYR A 459 -14.18 41.72 -21.35
N ASP A 460 -15.09 40.74 -21.35
CA ASP A 460 -16.40 40.66 -20.72
C ASP A 460 -16.35 41.04 -19.22
N SER A 461 -16.98 42.17 -18.90
CA SER A 461 -17.07 42.79 -17.58
C SER A 461 -18.20 42.21 -16.73
N SER A 462 -18.25 40.87 -16.60
CA SER A 462 -19.26 40.17 -15.80
C SER A 462 -18.69 39.17 -14.78
N ASN A 463 -17.43 39.30 -14.37
CA ASN A 463 -16.87 38.46 -13.29
C ASN A 463 -15.89 39.20 -12.36
N HIS A 464 -16.29 40.37 -11.85
CA HIS A 464 -15.70 40.88 -10.62
C HIS A 464 -16.14 39.99 -9.46
N GLY A 465 -15.26 39.05 -9.07
CA GLY A 465 -15.39 38.26 -7.86
C GLY A 465 -15.60 39.18 -6.67
N ALA A 466 -16.86 39.33 -6.26
CA ALA A 466 -17.25 40.07 -5.08
C ALA A 466 -16.42 39.55 -3.90
N ALA A 467 -15.72 40.45 -3.22
CA ALA A 467 -15.15 40.14 -1.91
C ALA A 467 -16.27 39.51 -1.07
N PRO A 468 -16.06 38.36 -0.41
CA PRO A 468 -17.12 37.65 0.30
C PRO A 468 -17.69 38.61 1.35
N SER A 469 -18.87 39.12 1.02
CA SER A 469 -19.63 40.13 1.77
C SER A 469 -20.34 39.51 2.97
N ASP A 470 -20.36 38.18 3.03
CA ASP A 470 -21.03 37.45 4.08
C ASP A 470 -20.07 37.04 5.21
N VAL A 471 -20.29 37.63 6.39
CA VAL A 471 -19.64 37.26 7.65
C VAL A 471 -19.88 35.78 7.97
N SER A 472 -20.94 35.18 7.44
CA SER A 472 -21.26 33.75 7.58
C SER A 472 -20.24 32.83 6.89
N GLU A 473 -19.78 33.15 5.68
CA GLU A 473 -18.77 32.38 4.95
C GLU A 473 -17.38 32.48 5.60
N ARG A 474 -17.07 33.63 6.20
CA ARG A 474 -15.82 33.82 6.96
C ARG A 474 -15.80 32.98 8.23
N LYS A 475 -16.94 32.83 8.92
CA LYS A 475 -17.08 31.95 10.08
C LYS A 475 -17.06 30.46 9.70
N LYS A 476 -17.71 30.07 8.59
CA LYS A 476 -17.67 28.69 8.07
C LYS A 476 -16.24 28.26 7.74
N ASN A 477 -15.50 29.09 7.01
CA ASN A 477 -14.10 28.80 6.65
C ASN A 477 -13.14 28.73 7.86
N GLN A 478 -13.42 29.42 8.96
CA GLN A 478 -12.63 29.33 10.20
C GLN A 478 -12.92 28.06 11.02
N SER A 479 -14.12 27.48 10.91
CA SER A 479 -14.50 26.25 11.62
C SER A 479 -13.76 25.02 11.10
N TYR A 480 -13.43 24.97 9.79
CA TYR A 480 -12.83 23.79 9.17
C TYR A 480 -11.40 23.50 9.63
N PHE A 481 -10.58 24.54 9.89
CA PHE A 481 -9.18 24.37 10.30
C PHE A 481 -8.98 23.78 11.70
N ASN A 482 -10.04 23.67 12.49
CA ASN A 482 -9.99 23.06 13.82
C ASN A 482 -10.29 21.56 13.80
N LYS A 483 -10.61 21.00 12.62
CA LYS A 483 -10.89 19.58 12.45
C LYS A 483 -9.73 18.93 11.69
N PRO A 484 -9.37 17.68 12.01
CA PRO A 484 -8.40 16.93 11.20
C PRO A 484 -8.91 16.75 9.77
N ILE A 485 -8.02 16.69 8.78
CA ILE A 485 -8.39 16.22 7.44
C ILE A 485 -8.55 14.70 7.45
N LEU A 486 -7.74 14.01 8.26
CA LEU A 486 -7.70 12.55 8.35
C LEU A 486 -7.94 12.12 9.80
N CYS A 487 -8.92 11.24 9.98
CA CYS A 487 -9.15 10.49 11.21
C CYS A 487 -8.62 9.07 11.00
N PHE A 488 -7.40 8.84 11.45
CA PHE A 488 -6.68 7.59 11.34
C PHE A 488 -7.09 6.62 12.46
N LYS A 489 -7.67 5.47 12.09
CA LYS A 489 -8.14 4.45 13.02
C LYS A 489 -7.32 3.16 12.89
N ASN A 490 -6.91 2.60 14.02
CA ASN A 490 -6.39 1.23 14.10
C ASN A 490 -6.59 0.66 15.52
N GLU A 491 -7.00 -0.61 15.62
CA GLU A 491 -7.38 -1.26 16.90
C GLU A 491 -6.31 -2.21 17.46
N SER A 492 -5.23 -2.47 16.72
CA SER A 492 -4.13 -3.39 17.09
C SER A 492 -2.80 -2.69 17.36
N LEU A 493 -2.61 -1.47 16.87
CA LEU A 493 -1.33 -0.77 16.93
C LEU A 493 -0.94 -0.45 18.38
N GLU A 494 0.26 -0.89 18.77
CA GLU A 494 0.82 -0.67 20.11
C GLU A 494 1.91 0.40 20.10
N LYS A 495 2.60 0.58 18.97
CA LYS A 495 3.64 1.60 18.79
C LYS A 495 3.53 2.29 17.44
N LEU A 496 3.60 3.62 17.46
CA LEU A 496 3.52 4.46 16.28
C LEU A 496 4.70 5.43 16.26
N GLU A 497 5.43 5.47 15.15
CA GLU A 497 6.37 6.55 14.86
C GLU A 497 5.70 7.60 13.96
N LEU A 498 5.73 8.85 14.38
CA LEU A 498 5.01 9.95 13.74
C LEU A 498 5.98 11.07 13.38
N GLN A 499 6.04 11.42 12.11
CA GLN A 499 6.73 12.62 11.63
C GLN A 499 5.70 13.68 11.29
N LEU A 500 5.79 14.85 11.93
CA LEU A 500 4.85 15.96 11.70
C LEU A 500 5.28 16.80 10.49
N LEU A 501 4.32 17.21 9.68
CA LEU A 501 4.52 18.19 8.62
C LEU A 501 4.41 19.61 9.20
N THR A 502 5.53 20.32 9.31
CA THR A 502 5.57 21.70 9.83
C THR A 502 5.41 22.70 8.68
N LEU A 503 4.28 23.44 8.66
CA LEU A 503 3.96 24.40 7.60
C LEU A 503 4.57 25.80 7.82
N ASP A 504 4.55 26.28 9.07
CA ASP A 504 4.90 27.66 9.42
C ASP A 504 5.99 27.67 10.47
N LYS A 505 7.04 28.50 10.28
CA LYS A 505 8.05 28.78 11.31
C LYS A 505 7.53 29.69 12.43
N ASN A 506 6.48 30.46 12.15
CA ASN A 506 5.98 31.44 13.10
C ASN A 506 5.30 30.68 14.25
N ASN A 507 5.78 30.92 15.49
CA ASN A 507 5.39 30.43 16.84
C ASN A 507 3.89 30.10 17.08
N LYS A 508 3.29 29.28 16.23
CA LYS A 508 1.89 28.86 16.30
C LYS A 508 1.89 27.49 16.96
N SER A 509 1.04 27.33 17.97
CA SER A 509 0.83 26.03 18.60
C SER A 509 0.38 25.01 17.55
N ILE A 510 1.08 23.89 17.53
CA ILE A 510 0.83 22.70 16.71
C ILE A 510 0.07 21.71 17.58
N TYR A 511 -0.99 21.13 17.04
CA TYR A 511 -1.73 20.07 17.72
C TYR A 511 -1.76 18.80 16.88
N ILE A 512 -1.33 17.69 17.47
CA ILE A 512 -1.55 16.34 16.95
C ILE A 512 -3.04 16.04 17.13
N GLN A 513 -3.69 15.62 16.05
CA GLN A 513 -5.13 15.37 15.99
C GLN A 513 -5.44 14.24 15.04
N GLY A 514 -6.63 13.64 15.17
CA GLY A 514 -7.15 12.63 14.26
C GLY A 514 -6.59 11.22 14.48
N LEU A 515 -5.96 10.92 15.63
CA LEU A 515 -5.41 9.60 15.93
C LEU A 515 -6.36 8.80 16.83
N PHE A 516 -7.03 7.79 16.28
CA PHE A 516 -7.94 6.91 17.01
C PHE A 516 -7.31 5.53 17.21
N LEU A 517 -6.44 5.43 18.21
CA LEU A 517 -5.54 4.31 18.46
C LEU A 517 -5.66 3.84 19.93
N PRO A 518 -6.77 3.19 20.32
CA PRO A 518 -7.07 2.89 21.72
C PRO A 518 -6.08 1.94 22.41
N LYS A 519 -5.28 1.18 21.64
CA LYS A 519 -4.24 0.27 22.18
C LYS A 519 -2.82 0.81 22.05
N LEU A 520 -2.64 2.04 21.56
CA LEU A 520 -1.32 2.63 21.40
C LEU A 520 -0.70 2.87 22.77
N LYS A 521 0.44 2.22 23.06
CA LYS A 521 1.19 2.35 24.31
C LYS A 521 2.33 3.34 24.18
N GLU A 522 3.00 3.34 23.02
CA GLU A 522 4.18 4.16 22.75
C GLU A 522 3.98 5.03 21.51
N LEU A 523 4.19 6.33 21.66
CA LEU A 523 4.23 7.28 20.54
C LEU A 523 5.66 7.81 20.38
N VAL A 524 6.27 7.57 19.23
CA VAL A 524 7.58 8.10 18.87
C VAL A 524 7.38 9.31 17.97
N ILE A 525 7.87 10.48 18.38
CA ILE A 525 7.78 11.71 17.60
C ILE A 525 9.15 11.98 16.96
N GLN A 526 9.20 12.05 15.64
CA GLN A 526 10.43 12.41 14.92
C GLN A 526 10.66 13.93 15.01
N ASN A 527 11.85 14.32 15.45
CA ASN A 527 12.15 15.70 15.81
C ASN A 527 13.08 16.43 14.83
N TYR A 528 12.67 16.54 13.55
CA TYR A 528 13.48 17.17 12.50
C TYR A 528 12.69 18.08 11.57
N THR A 529 13.28 19.22 11.24
CA THR A 529 13.02 19.95 9.99
C THR A 529 14.26 19.92 9.09
N SER A 530 14.05 19.99 7.77
CA SER A 530 15.03 20.65 6.92
C SER A 530 14.98 22.14 7.25
N VAL A 531 15.94 22.63 8.06
CA VAL A 531 16.43 24.03 8.23
C VAL A 531 17.01 24.31 9.65
N THR A 532 18.35 24.24 9.77
CA THR A 532 19.42 24.94 10.58
C THR A 532 19.33 25.39 12.07
N LYS A 533 20.04 24.64 12.97
CA LYS A 533 20.74 24.94 14.30
C LYS A 533 20.03 24.88 15.70
N ARG A 534 20.73 24.74 16.84
CA ARG A 534 20.29 24.02 18.09
C ARG A 534 20.21 24.88 19.38
N ALA A 535 19.25 24.61 20.30
CA ALA A 535 19.02 25.38 21.55
C ALA A 535 19.52 24.71 22.87
N ARG A 536 19.65 25.50 23.97
CA ARG A 536 19.94 25.07 25.37
C ARG A 536 19.18 25.89 26.44
N ILE A 537 18.87 25.27 27.59
CA ILE A 537 18.03 25.81 28.69
C ILE A 537 18.89 26.31 29.86
N SER A 538 18.48 27.37 30.58
CA SER A 538 19.12 27.87 31.81
C SER A 538 18.13 28.01 33.00
N ASP A 539 18.64 27.83 34.23
CA ASP A 539 17.91 27.32 35.41
C ASP A 539 17.61 28.35 36.52
N LYS A 540 17.56 29.67 36.23
CA LYS A 540 17.64 30.67 37.32
C LYS A 540 16.35 31.35 37.79
N GLN A 541 15.19 31.21 37.14
CA GLN A 541 14.02 32.02 37.54
C GLN A 541 12.62 31.38 37.36
N ASN A 542 12.47 30.09 37.05
CA ASN A 542 11.19 29.53 36.58
C ASN A 542 10.58 30.29 35.38
N THR A 543 11.37 31.15 34.74
CA THR A 543 11.10 31.80 33.46
C THR A 543 12.07 31.20 32.45
N ILE A 544 11.53 30.85 31.27
CA ILE A 544 12.35 30.38 30.14
C ILE A 544 13.06 31.62 29.58
N VAL A 545 14.30 31.86 30.01
CA VAL A 545 15.15 32.93 29.46
C VAL A 545 16.13 32.31 28.47
N MET A 546 16.00 32.67 27.19
CA MET A 546 16.95 32.31 26.14
C MET A 546 18.17 33.23 26.24
N LEU A 547 19.34 32.69 26.61
CA LEU A 547 20.59 33.44 26.58
C LEU A 547 21.25 33.24 25.20
N SER A 548 21.45 34.34 24.48
CA SER A 548 22.25 34.36 23.25
C SER A 548 23.72 34.09 23.58
N PRO A 549 24.44 33.23 22.84
CA PRO A 549 25.86 33.05 23.05
C PRO A 549 26.61 34.20 22.37
N THR A 550 26.76 35.31 23.07
CA THR A 550 27.85 36.26 22.79
C THR A 550 28.59 36.62 24.07
N SER A 551 29.93 36.55 23.97
CA SER A 551 30.95 37.05 24.90
C SER A 551 31.30 36.24 26.16
N SER A 552 32.03 35.13 25.97
CA SER A 552 33.08 34.75 26.92
C SER A 552 34.36 34.38 26.17
N ASN A 553 35.03 35.41 25.64
CA ASN A 553 36.49 35.51 25.47
C ASN A 553 36.83 36.84 24.80
N GLN A 554 36.67 37.95 25.53
CA GLN A 554 37.46 39.15 25.30
C GLN A 554 38.42 39.30 26.47
N ASN A 555 39.64 38.80 26.26
CA ASN A 555 40.83 39.28 26.95
C ASN A 555 42.02 39.02 26.01
N ARG A 556 42.25 39.95 25.08
CA ARG A 556 43.59 40.34 24.64
C ARG A 556 43.54 41.68 23.91
N LEU A 557 44.23 42.63 24.53
CA LEU A 557 44.53 43.99 24.06
C LEU A 557 45.31 43.95 22.74
N SER A 558 44.93 44.80 21.78
CA SER A 558 45.84 45.67 20.99
C SER A 558 45.02 46.63 20.09
N PRO A 559 45.36 47.92 20.02
CA PRO A 559 44.69 48.89 19.16
C PRO A 559 45.49 49.10 17.87
N VAL A 560 44.89 48.88 16.71
CA VAL A 560 45.37 49.50 15.46
C VAL A 560 44.17 49.87 14.59
N SER A 561 44.15 51.14 14.23
CA SER A 561 43.30 51.82 13.27
C SER A 561 43.32 51.17 11.88
N SER A 562 42.16 51.03 11.25
CA SER A 562 41.93 51.63 9.94
C SER A 562 40.45 51.55 9.54
N THR A 563 40.02 52.68 9.04
CA THR A 563 38.79 52.99 8.33
C THR A 563 38.49 51.99 7.20
N HIS A 564 37.38 51.27 7.30
CA HIS A 564 36.54 50.92 6.15
C HIS A 564 35.09 50.83 6.62
N THR A 565 34.28 51.76 6.12
CA THR A 565 32.82 51.74 6.15
C THR A 565 32.33 50.55 5.31
N SER A 566 31.93 49.47 5.97
CA SER A 566 30.99 48.50 5.40
C SER A 566 29.75 48.47 6.29
N ASP A 567 28.61 48.82 5.68
CA ASP A 567 27.28 48.64 6.24
C ASP A 567 27.02 47.15 6.49
N GLY A 568 27.48 46.67 7.63
CA GLY A 568 27.18 45.36 8.17
C GLY A 568 25.88 45.38 8.96
N LEU A 569 24.74 45.39 8.25
CA LEU A 569 23.45 44.95 8.77
C LEU A 569 23.56 43.46 9.15
N THR A 570 24.16 43.20 10.31
CA THR A 570 24.08 41.90 10.98
C THR A 570 22.68 41.81 11.56
N ASN A 571 21.78 41.22 10.77
CA ASN A 571 20.42 40.93 11.15
C ASN A 571 20.40 40.26 12.52
N SER A 572 19.65 40.89 13.41
CA SER A 572 19.38 40.48 14.78
C SER A 572 18.95 39.01 14.87
N ALA A 573 19.70 38.24 15.65
CA ALA A 573 19.22 37.15 16.51
C ALA A 573 18.15 36.22 15.89
N ASP A 574 18.59 35.30 15.03
CA ASP A 574 17.84 34.09 14.67
C ASP A 574 17.68 33.20 15.92
N MET A 575 16.61 33.47 16.69
CA MET A 575 16.16 32.64 17.80
C MET A 575 15.80 31.23 17.29
N ASP A 576 16.18 30.20 18.05
CA ASP A 576 15.74 28.82 17.77
C ASP A 576 14.23 28.70 17.94
N ASP A 577 13.51 28.40 16.86
CA ASP A 577 12.06 28.23 16.86
C ASP A 577 11.63 27.13 17.85
N ILE A 578 11.02 27.52 18.97
CA ILE A 578 10.34 26.61 19.90
C ILE A 578 8.89 26.49 19.45
N TYR A 579 8.43 25.27 19.18
CA TYR A 579 7.07 25.01 18.72
C TYR A 579 6.23 24.47 19.87
N PRO A 580 5.20 25.22 20.33
CA PRO A 580 4.26 24.67 21.29
C PRO A 580 3.54 23.47 20.66
N LEU A 581 3.69 22.28 21.23
CA LEU A 581 3.09 21.05 20.75
C LEU A 581 2.05 20.56 21.77
N GLY A 582 0.88 20.19 21.28
CA GLY A 582 -0.18 19.62 22.09
C GLY A 582 -0.92 18.49 21.38
N PHE A 583 -1.83 17.88 22.10
CA PHE A 583 -2.78 16.89 21.63
C PHE A 583 -4.18 17.50 21.67
N SER A 584 -4.98 17.23 20.65
CA SER A 584 -6.38 17.66 20.64
C SER A 584 -7.32 16.58 21.15
N VAL A 585 -8.55 16.98 21.47
CA VAL A 585 -9.67 16.10 21.82
C VAL A 585 -10.14 15.22 20.64
N TRP A 586 -9.63 15.45 19.43
CA TRP A 586 -9.89 14.61 18.25
C TRP A 586 -9.01 13.36 18.20
N ASN A 587 -8.49 12.94 19.34
CA ASN A 587 -7.67 11.76 19.48
C ASN A 587 -8.34 10.78 20.45
N ASN A 588 -8.13 9.49 20.22
CA ASN A 588 -8.34 8.44 21.19
C ASN A 588 -7.00 7.73 21.44
N LEU A 589 -6.24 8.28 22.39
CA LEU A 589 -4.89 7.85 22.77
C LEU A 589 -4.84 7.46 24.25
N THR A 590 -5.92 6.93 24.79
CA THR A 590 -6.10 6.66 26.23
C THR A 590 -5.11 5.66 26.81
N ALA A 591 -4.49 4.82 25.98
CA ALA A 591 -3.51 3.82 26.39
C ALA A 591 -2.04 4.31 26.34
N VAL A 592 -1.77 5.49 25.79
CA VAL A 592 -0.40 5.97 25.62
C VAL A 592 0.21 6.22 26.99
N SER A 593 1.24 5.44 27.31
CA SER A 593 1.98 5.55 28.57
C SER A 593 3.37 6.15 28.37
N LEU A 594 3.86 6.19 27.13
CA LEU A 594 5.21 6.61 26.80
C LEU A 594 5.26 7.45 25.53
N ILE A 595 5.93 8.60 25.59
CA ILE A 595 6.37 9.36 24.42
C ILE A 595 7.89 9.25 24.31
N ARG A 596 8.40 8.94 23.11
CA ARG A 596 9.83 9.02 22.80
C ARG A 596 10.08 9.98 21.67
N PHE A 597 11.30 10.49 21.62
CA PHE A 597 11.76 11.36 20.54
C PHE A 597 12.92 10.67 19.85
N THR A 598 12.83 10.51 18.53
CA THR A 598 13.92 9.93 17.76
C THR A 598 14.70 10.98 17.01
N SER A 599 16.02 10.81 17.11
CA SER A 599 17.02 11.47 16.30
C SER A 599 17.40 10.49 15.15
N HIS A 600 17.17 10.85 13.88
CA HIS A 600 17.40 10.03 12.69
C HIS A 600 18.88 9.71 12.43
N GLN A 601 19.80 10.22 13.27
CA GLN A 601 21.24 10.00 13.13
C GLN A 601 21.67 8.53 13.32
N ASN A 602 20.84 7.67 13.94
CA ASN A 602 21.23 6.30 14.26
C ASN A 602 20.82 5.22 13.24
N ILE A 603 20.16 5.56 12.12
CA ILE A 603 19.73 4.56 11.11
C ILE A 603 20.65 4.51 9.87
N LEU A 604 21.51 5.52 9.66
CA LEU A 604 22.59 5.45 8.66
C LEU A 604 23.89 4.97 9.31
N SER A 605 23.95 3.69 9.65
CA SER A 605 25.23 3.03 9.93
C SER A 605 26.02 2.84 8.63
N ASP A 606 27.20 3.44 8.58
CA ASP A 606 28.40 3.03 7.86
C ASP A 606 28.26 2.59 6.38
N LYS A 607 28.47 3.53 5.45
CA LYS A 607 29.42 3.40 4.28
C LYS A 607 29.15 4.31 3.08
N ILE A 608 28.14 5.17 3.07
CA ILE A 608 27.89 6.05 1.91
C ILE A 608 28.05 7.52 2.33
N GLN A 609 29.07 8.18 1.77
CA GLN A 609 29.28 9.62 1.93
C GLN A 609 28.09 10.39 1.30
N PRO A 610 27.46 11.35 2.00
CA PRO A 610 26.25 12.00 1.53
C PRO A 610 26.60 13.27 0.74
N LEU A 611 26.26 13.32 -0.54
CA LEU A 611 26.42 14.52 -1.37
C LEU A 611 25.29 15.56 -1.18
N ASP A 612 24.31 15.31 -0.30
CA ASP A 612 23.21 16.24 0.00
C ASP A 612 22.94 16.30 1.52
N MET A 613 23.94 16.70 2.33
CA MET A 613 23.70 17.08 3.73
C MET A 613 23.15 18.51 3.81
N VAL A 614 21.85 18.67 3.58
CA VAL A 614 21.15 19.87 4.08
C VAL A 614 21.12 19.78 5.61
N ASP A 615 21.76 20.73 6.29
CA ASP A 615 21.78 20.87 7.76
C ASP A 615 20.37 20.72 8.37
N LYS A 616 20.06 19.52 8.86
CA LYS A 616 18.80 19.24 9.58
C LYS A 616 18.90 19.81 11.00
N LYS A 617 17.99 20.72 11.37
CA LYS A 617 17.85 21.25 12.73
C LYS A 617 16.97 20.32 13.55
N GLN A 618 17.37 20.12 14.80
CA GLN A 618 16.50 19.58 15.82
C GLN A 618 15.44 20.64 16.16
N ILE A 619 14.16 20.29 16.04
CA ILE A 619 13.08 21.18 16.47
C ILE A 619 13.01 21.11 17.99
N ASN A 620 12.71 22.21 18.66
CA ASN A 620 12.40 22.15 20.09
C ASN A 620 10.89 22.16 20.25
N PHE A 621 10.32 21.17 20.93
CA PHE A 621 8.90 21.10 21.23
C PHE A 621 8.65 21.59 22.65
N LEU A 622 7.67 22.50 22.81
CA LEU A 622 7.19 22.97 24.11
C LEU A 622 5.83 22.34 24.40
N PHE A 623 5.79 21.40 25.34
CA PHE A 623 4.56 20.74 25.78
C PHE A 623 3.96 21.44 27.00
N LYS A 624 2.63 21.59 27.02
CA LYS A 624 1.88 21.99 28.21
C LYS A 624 1.48 20.74 29.01
N ILE A 625 1.90 20.65 30.28
CA ILE A 625 1.62 19.47 31.11
C ILE A 625 0.11 19.23 31.27
N ASN A 626 -0.69 20.28 31.44
CA ASN A 626 -2.15 20.14 31.53
C ASN A 626 -2.76 19.51 30.27
N ASN A 627 -2.27 19.90 29.09
CA ASN A 627 -2.75 19.33 27.83
C ASN A 627 -2.36 17.85 27.69
N LEU A 628 -1.15 17.47 28.12
CA LEU A 628 -0.71 16.08 28.18
C LEU A 628 -1.59 15.26 29.13
N LYS A 629 -1.83 15.73 30.36
CA LYS A 629 -2.68 15.02 31.34
C LYS A 629 -4.13 14.86 30.87
N GLU A 630 -4.68 15.87 30.22
CA GLU A 630 -6.06 15.86 29.71
C GLU A 630 -6.24 14.88 28.55
N ASN A 631 -5.28 14.83 27.61
CA ASN A 631 -5.44 14.08 26.36
C ASN A 631 -4.72 12.72 26.37
N LEU A 632 -3.76 12.52 27.29
CA LEU A 632 -2.96 11.30 27.46
C LEU A 632 -2.95 10.91 28.95
N PRO A 633 -4.10 10.50 29.52
CA PRO A 633 -4.27 10.34 30.96
C PRO A 633 -3.39 9.25 31.60
N ARG A 634 -2.79 8.36 30.80
CA ARG A 634 -1.88 7.29 31.27
C ARG A 634 -0.40 7.59 31.03
N LEU A 635 -0.07 8.76 30.51
CA LEU A 635 1.31 9.13 30.18
C LEU A 635 2.16 9.22 31.45
N ASN A 636 3.25 8.44 31.50
CA ASN A 636 4.28 8.64 32.50
C ASN A 636 5.23 9.76 32.05
N LEU A 637 5.09 10.94 32.66
CA LEU A 637 5.89 12.12 32.32
C LEU A 637 7.39 11.92 32.62
N ALA A 638 7.71 11.22 33.71
CA ALA A 638 9.10 10.97 34.10
C ALA A 638 9.81 10.05 33.11
N ASP A 639 9.13 9.00 32.64
CA ASP A 639 9.70 8.06 31.66
C ASP A 639 9.76 8.66 30.24
N SER A 640 8.88 9.63 29.93
CA SER A 640 8.76 10.21 28.59
C SER A 640 9.66 11.42 28.37
N PHE A 641 10.07 12.11 29.43
CA PHE A 641 10.75 13.40 29.36
C PHE A 641 11.89 13.49 30.37
N GLU A 642 13.13 13.47 29.91
CA GLU A 642 14.33 13.58 30.77
C GLU A 642 14.36 14.89 31.59
N ASN A 643 13.76 15.96 31.05
CA ASN A 643 13.69 17.29 31.69
C ASN A 643 12.44 17.48 32.58
N PHE A 644 11.67 16.41 32.86
CA PHE A 644 10.54 16.47 33.78
C PHE A 644 11.01 16.22 35.22
N PHE A 645 10.68 17.14 36.12
CA PHE A 645 11.09 17.07 37.52
C PHE A 645 9.91 16.76 38.44
N ASP A 646 8.82 17.55 38.33
CA ASP A 646 7.64 17.38 39.16
C ASP A 646 6.36 17.97 38.53
N GLU A 647 5.21 17.73 39.18
CA GLU A 647 3.91 18.20 38.71
C GLU A 647 3.68 19.71 38.81
N ARG A 648 4.57 20.46 39.48
CA ARG A 648 4.47 21.92 39.57
C ARG A 648 4.95 22.57 38.28
N GLN A 649 5.76 21.87 37.49
CA GLN A 649 6.12 22.29 36.16
C GLN A 649 4.87 22.48 35.29
N ARG A 650 4.83 23.60 34.56
CA ARG A 650 3.72 23.89 33.64
C ARG A 650 4.04 23.45 32.21
N TYR A 651 5.33 23.39 31.89
CA TYR A 651 5.83 23.16 30.55
C TYR A 651 7.03 22.21 30.55
N ILE A 652 7.18 21.46 29.46
CA ILE A 652 8.34 20.60 29.20
C ILE A 652 8.90 20.99 27.83
N ILE A 653 10.23 21.12 27.72
CA ILE A 653 10.91 21.39 26.45
C ILE A 653 11.76 20.17 26.08
N VAL A 654 11.65 19.72 24.83
CA VAL A 654 12.36 18.55 24.27
C VAL A 654 13.00 18.86 22.94
#